data_AF-A0A9N9X5X8-F1
#
_entry.id   AF-A0A9N9X5X8-F1
#
_cell.length_a   1.000
_cell.length_b   1.000
_cell.length_c   1.000
_cell.angle_alpha   90.00
_cell.angle_beta   90.00
_cell.angle_gamma   90.00
#
_symmetry.space_group_name_H-M   'P 1'
#
loop_
_entity.id
_entity.type
_entity.pdbx_description
1 polymer ?
#
loop_
_entity_poly.entity_id
_entity_poly.type
_entity_poly.pdbx_seq_one_letter_code
_entity_poly.pdbx_strand_id
1 'polypeptide(L)'
;MSKNNDFLKSSRLKEEVFNIMCPDDISLTAKNYPLVCLYAEALLNKHKRKQIANVLSNKMREMGRLMKALKTIDGGITGLFDALKPENFQSFISTTKIISGSKANDKSFDAPLLAPHMETDLKFVCNSALKNVLENRQLPHIQWTDRQKTKNDIKDLKKLIKGHWCTEISSLALKALKEKHWEKPVQLPSNSDIQIFKTYVNNLAENAYHELRNNLNLIKNYKILTECVLAETLMFNRKRVGEIQYLLIDNYNRTTENVNQESFMDSLTKVEQLISKRFKRVVAGGKGFKPVPILFSKRVQQYVDCILRVRSEFEIVPKSNPYLFANPDSEDRWMSGASVIRKFAQRCSAKEPSLLTSTIFWKHIATTLQLMSMENYEMEQIATFMGHTKKTHMEFYRRQKSLLLLEKGKKKEFKGKSLGDIELDADVYYTTGSENENEGSDDGQHLSERILKKVGKRPRHTGGTTDEVQSKSGPNFDSTADEQDQPPYKENLKKQEQVYTSHIHRRLSNVVQTRRDIQPPKINVLEKLIPRISEANNQVSSSTLDALVGKLAPKIGDMIKNEMDKLIEKFDHKLNNVVTKLTSMEKSIHDNSEEITVINEKLDSLEQNAKMKKLRIIGAAEEQNENLLGKMLKLITEDLGIKCTPEEISDVYRVGEAKNSNSKPRATIIEFVTMLRRNEVFKAKGLLKGKHIFINEDLTHKRYNLQINARKKFGRDVWTRSGRIYAKCGSAVKTINNEADLKD
;
A
#
# COMPACT_ATOMS: atom_id res chain seq x y z
N MET A 1 -1.32 -5.09 -57.61
CA MET A 1 -2.19 -4.88 -56.42
C MET A 1 -3.01 -6.10 -55.98
N SER A 2 -3.27 -7.13 -56.80
CA SER A 2 -4.27 -8.16 -56.43
C SER A 2 -3.88 -9.17 -55.33
N LYS A 3 -2.64 -9.69 -55.30
CA LYS A 3 -2.24 -10.79 -54.39
C LYS A 3 -1.90 -10.42 -52.93
N ASN A 4 -1.85 -9.14 -52.55
CA ASN A 4 -1.58 -8.73 -51.17
C ASN A 4 -2.78 -8.94 -50.21
N ASN A 5 -3.98 -9.16 -50.76
CA ASN A 5 -5.21 -9.10 -49.98
C ASN A 5 -5.52 -10.37 -49.17
N ASP A 6 -5.10 -11.56 -49.61
CA ASP A 6 -5.61 -12.80 -49.02
C ASP A 6 -4.94 -13.19 -47.70
N PHE A 7 -3.71 -12.72 -47.43
CA PHE A 7 -3.07 -12.87 -46.12
C PHE A 7 -3.68 -11.96 -45.05
N LEU A 8 -4.15 -10.76 -45.44
CA LEU A 8 -4.73 -9.76 -44.53
C LEU A 8 -6.26 -9.84 -44.40
N LYS A 9 -6.92 -10.73 -45.14
CA LYS A 9 -8.39 -10.90 -45.14
C LYS A 9 -8.94 -11.66 -43.94
N SER A 10 -8.12 -12.49 -43.26
CA SER A 10 -8.58 -13.39 -42.17
C SER A 10 -8.02 -13.06 -40.79
N SER A 11 -7.13 -12.08 -40.66
CA SER A 11 -6.51 -11.72 -39.37
C SER A 11 -7.41 -10.83 -38.51
N ARG A 12 -7.66 -11.25 -37.26
CA ARG A 12 -8.26 -10.43 -36.17
C ARG A 12 -7.68 -9.01 -36.07
N LEU A 13 -6.42 -8.82 -36.50
CA LEU A 13 -5.73 -7.53 -36.57
C LEU A 13 -6.51 -6.47 -37.38
N LYS A 14 -7.15 -6.87 -38.49
CA LYS A 14 -7.89 -5.93 -39.36
C LYS A 14 -9.19 -5.45 -38.69
N GLU A 15 -9.89 -6.35 -38.01
CA GLU A 15 -11.15 -6.05 -37.31
C GLU A 15 -10.90 -5.29 -35.99
N GLU A 16 -9.99 -5.79 -35.15
CA GLU A 16 -9.75 -5.25 -33.81
C GLU A 16 -8.84 -4.01 -33.77
N VAL A 17 -7.87 -3.89 -34.69
CA VAL A 17 -6.82 -2.85 -34.58
C VAL A 17 -6.89 -1.81 -35.70
N PHE A 18 -7.04 -2.21 -36.96
CA PHE A 18 -6.95 -1.25 -38.09
C PHE A 18 -8.04 -0.18 -38.07
N ASN A 19 -9.22 -0.50 -37.52
CA ASN A 19 -10.35 0.40 -37.32
C ASN A 19 -10.11 1.45 -36.21
N ILE A 20 -9.15 1.21 -35.32
CA ILE A 20 -8.81 2.10 -34.19
C ILE A 20 -7.58 2.98 -34.51
N MET A 21 -6.78 2.63 -35.52
CA MET A 21 -5.63 3.42 -35.93
C MET A 21 -6.07 4.77 -36.52
N CYS A 22 -5.35 5.83 -36.16
CA CYS A 22 -5.52 7.16 -36.74
C CYS A 22 -5.36 7.08 -38.29
N PRO A 23 -6.18 7.77 -39.09
CA PRO A 23 -6.01 7.86 -40.54
C PRO A 23 -4.86 8.83 -40.88
N ASP A 24 -3.64 8.49 -40.48
CA ASP A 24 -2.41 9.23 -40.80
C ASP A 24 -1.45 8.41 -41.67
N ASP A 25 -0.56 9.09 -42.39
CA ASP A 25 0.47 8.44 -43.21
C ASP A 25 1.30 7.41 -42.45
N ILE A 26 1.49 7.61 -41.15
CA ILE A 26 2.26 6.72 -40.27
C ILE A 26 1.54 5.38 -40.13
N SER A 27 0.22 5.41 -39.94
CA SER A 27 -0.62 4.21 -39.88
C SER A 27 -0.76 3.56 -41.25
N LEU A 28 -0.87 4.33 -42.34
CA LEU A 28 -0.83 3.79 -43.70
C LEU A 28 0.50 3.07 -43.97
N THR A 29 1.61 3.71 -43.62
CA THR A 29 2.98 3.13 -43.68
C THR A 29 3.06 1.84 -42.87
N ALA A 30 2.56 1.81 -41.63
CA ALA A 30 2.58 0.62 -40.79
C ALA A 30 1.70 -0.53 -41.33
N LYS A 31 0.52 -0.21 -41.89
CA LYS A 31 -0.40 -1.17 -42.52
C LYS A 31 0.19 -1.79 -43.79
N ASN A 32 1.03 -1.05 -44.53
CA ASN A 32 1.62 -1.50 -45.78
C ASN A 32 2.84 -2.44 -45.62
N TYR A 33 3.45 -2.54 -44.43
CA TYR A 33 4.59 -3.45 -44.20
C TYR A 33 4.14 -4.78 -43.56
N PRO A 34 4.26 -5.93 -44.27
CA PRO A 34 3.78 -7.22 -43.76
C PRO A 34 4.46 -7.68 -42.46
N LEU A 35 5.75 -7.38 -42.27
CA LEU A 35 6.48 -7.74 -41.06
C LEU A 35 5.97 -6.97 -39.81
N VAL A 36 5.50 -5.73 -39.97
CA VAL A 36 4.89 -4.94 -38.88
C VAL A 36 3.52 -5.53 -38.51
N CYS A 37 2.75 -5.98 -39.51
CA CYS A 37 1.47 -6.67 -39.29
C CYS A 37 1.66 -8.01 -38.57
N LEU A 38 2.62 -8.84 -39.00
CA LEU A 38 3.00 -10.10 -38.35
C LEU A 38 3.43 -9.89 -36.88
N TYR A 39 4.23 -8.85 -36.62
CA TYR A 39 4.62 -8.46 -35.27
C TYR A 39 3.39 -8.09 -34.40
N ALA A 40 2.47 -7.29 -34.93
CA ALA A 40 1.26 -6.91 -34.23
C ALA A 40 0.31 -8.09 -33.97
N GLU A 41 0.18 -9.02 -34.92
CA GLU A 41 -0.59 -10.26 -34.77
C GLU A 41 0.02 -11.21 -33.73
N ALA A 42 1.36 -11.36 -33.72
CA ALA A 42 2.06 -12.14 -32.70
C ALA A 42 1.86 -11.58 -31.29
N LEU A 43 1.81 -10.25 -31.14
CA LEU A 43 1.43 -9.61 -29.87
C LEU A 43 -0.06 -9.78 -29.56
N LEU A 44 -0.97 -9.62 -30.53
CA LEU A 44 -2.41 -9.80 -30.33
C LEU A 44 -2.74 -11.21 -29.81
N ASN A 45 -2.08 -12.23 -30.35
CA ASN A 45 -2.26 -13.62 -29.91
C ASN A 45 -1.75 -13.89 -28.48
N LYS A 46 -0.87 -13.05 -27.92
CA LYS A 46 -0.44 -13.12 -26.51
C LYS A 46 -1.51 -12.61 -25.54
N HIS A 47 -2.48 -11.82 -26.00
CA HIS A 47 -3.41 -11.08 -25.13
C HIS A 47 -4.88 -11.44 -25.40
N LYS A 48 -5.61 -11.86 -24.33
CA LYS A 48 -7.04 -12.19 -24.38
C LYS A 48 -7.99 -10.98 -24.29
N ARG A 49 -7.47 -9.75 -24.14
CA ARG A 49 -8.23 -8.54 -23.78
C ARG A 49 -8.34 -7.59 -24.98
N LYS A 50 -9.56 -7.25 -25.43
CA LYS A 50 -9.82 -6.30 -26.55
C LYS A 50 -9.10 -4.95 -26.37
N GLN A 51 -8.89 -4.52 -25.14
CA GLN A 51 -8.21 -3.27 -24.77
C GLN A 51 -6.76 -3.17 -25.29
N ILE A 52 -6.12 -4.30 -25.61
CA ILE A 52 -4.76 -4.33 -26.17
C ILE A 52 -4.66 -3.64 -27.53
N ALA A 53 -5.76 -3.53 -28.28
CA ALA A 53 -5.77 -2.92 -29.62
C ALA A 53 -5.27 -1.47 -29.63
N ASN A 54 -5.55 -0.68 -28.58
CA ASN A 54 -5.00 0.68 -28.44
C ASN A 54 -3.47 0.69 -28.32
N VAL A 55 -2.91 -0.27 -27.57
CA VAL A 55 -1.45 -0.41 -27.41
C VAL A 55 -0.81 -0.92 -28.70
N LEU A 56 -1.44 -1.87 -29.38
CA LEU A 56 -0.97 -2.36 -30.68
C LEU A 56 -0.99 -1.26 -31.75
N SER A 57 -2.04 -0.45 -31.80
CA SER A 57 -2.13 0.74 -32.65
C SER A 57 -0.93 1.67 -32.43
N ASN A 58 -0.59 1.97 -31.17
CA ASN A 58 0.59 2.78 -30.84
C ASN A 58 1.91 2.10 -31.25
N LYS A 59 2.11 0.81 -30.94
CA LYS A 59 3.33 0.07 -31.31
C LYS A 59 3.51 -0.09 -32.82
N MET A 60 2.42 -0.30 -33.57
CA MET A 60 2.45 -0.29 -35.03
C MET A 60 2.82 1.10 -35.57
N ARG A 61 2.30 2.19 -34.99
CA ARG A 61 2.67 3.56 -35.38
C ARG A 61 4.10 3.91 -35.00
N GLU A 62 4.63 3.40 -33.88
CA GLU A 62 6.05 3.52 -33.53
C GLU A 62 6.95 2.84 -34.58
N MET A 63 6.60 1.63 -35.03
CA MET A 63 7.27 0.97 -36.15
C MET A 63 7.10 1.71 -37.49
N GLY A 64 5.93 2.32 -37.73
CA GLY A 64 5.70 3.18 -38.90
C GLY A 64 6.60 4.42 -38.91
N ARG A 65 6.81 5.06 -37.75
CA ARG A 65 7.77 6.19 -37.59
C ARG A 65 9.20 5.75 -37.82
N LEU A 66 9.60 4.62 -37.21
CA LEU A 66 10.92 4.02 -37.42
C LEU A 66 11.17 3.78 -38.91
N MET A 67 10.21 3.15 -39.62
CA MET A 67 10.34 2.88 -41.06
C MET A 67 10.41 4.14 -41.93
N LYS A 68 9.66 5.20 -41.61
CA LYS A 68 9.79 6.49 -42.34
C LYS A 68 11.19 7.08 -42.14
N ALA A 69 11.64 7.20 -40.91
CA ALA A 69 12.94 7.82 -40.59
C ALA A 69 14.14 6.97 -41.08
N LEU A 70 14.03 5.63 -41.05
CA LEU A 70 15.06 4.74 -41.57
C LEU A 70 15.27 4.93 -43.08
N LYS A 71 14.18 5.10 -43.85
CA LYS A 71 14.25 5.41 -45.29
C LYS A 71 14.84 6.78 -45.61
N THR A 72 14.82 7.72 -44.67
CA THR A 72 15.48 9.03 -44.81
C THR A 72 16.98 8.94 -44.57
N ILE A 73 17.44 8.00 -43.74
CA ILE A 73 18.86 7.79 -43.42
C ILE A 73 19.52 6.87 -44.45
N ASP A 74 18.83 5.79 -44.85
CA ASP A 74 19.31 4.80 -45.79
C ASP A 74 18.24 4.51 -46.86
N GLY A 75 18.42 5.14 -48.02
CA GLY A 75 17.54 4.97 -49.18
C GLY A 75 17.60 3.58 -49.81
N GLY A 76 18.57 2.74 -49.45
CA GLY A 76 18.68 1.34 -49.91
C GLY A 76 17.70 0.39 -49.22
N ILE A 77 17.10 0.79 -48.08
CA ILE A 77 16.22 -0.07 -47.29
C ILE A 77 14.78 -0.01 -47.83
N THR A 78 14.38 -1.01 -48.62
CA THR A 78 13.02 -1.04 -49.21
C THR A 78 11.95 -1.47 -48.20
N GLY A 79 12.26 -2.44 -47.33
CA GLY A 79 11.37 -2.95 -46.29
C GLY A 79 12.05 -3.28 -44.96
N LEU A 80 11.26 -3.43 -43.89
CA LEU A 80 11.76 -3.70 -42.53
C LEU A 80 12.56 -5.00 -42.45
N PHE A 81 12.26 -6.00 -43.29
CA PHE A 81 12.98 -7.28 -43.29
C PHE A 81 14.41 -7.12 -43.84
N ASP A 82 14.59 -6.37 -44.92
CA ASP A 82 15.90 -6.05 -45.50
C ASP A 82 16.82 -5.33 -44.51
N ALA A 83 16.21 -4.55 -43.61
CA ALA A 83 16.89 -3.81 -42.55
C ALA A 83 17.45 -4.71 -41.45
N LEU A 84 16.94 -5.94 -41.23
CA LEU A 84 17.29 -6.80 -40.09
C LEU A 84 18.65 -7.51 -40.23
N LYS A 85 19.71 -6.75 -40.52
CA LYS A 85 21.09 -7.23 -40.60
C LYS A 85 22.00 -6.51 -39.59
N PRO A 86 23.10 -7.13 -39.12
CA PRO A 86 24.00 -6.53 -38.13
C PRO A 86 24.60 -5.18 -38.54
N GLU A 87 24.87 -4.98 -39.83
CA GLU A 87 25.48 -3.76 -40.38
C GLU A 87 24.60 -2.53 -40.14
N ASN A 88 23.27 -2.72 -40.19
CA ASN A 88 22.28 -1.66 -40.02
C ASN A 88 22.03 -1.30 -38.54
N PHE A 89 22.75 -1.90 -37.59
CA PHE A 89 22.59 -1.61 -36.17
C PHE A 89 22.73 -0.12 -35.86
N GLN A 90 23.73 0.55 -36.45
CA GLN A 90 23.93 1.99 -36.25
C GLN A 90 22.81 2.83 -36.89
N SER A 91 22.26 2.39 -38.03
CA SER A 91 21.08 3.01 -38.66
C SER A 91 19.84 2.92 -37.77
N PHE A 92 19.63 1.81 -37.06
CA PHE A 92 18.55 1.72 -36.04
C PHE A 92 18.80 2.65 -34.84
N ILE A 93 20.05 2.81 -34.41
CA ILE A 93 20.42 3.71 -33.31
C ILE A 93 20.19 5.18 -33.69
N SER A 94 20.65 5.62 -34.86
CA SER A 94 20.42 6.99 -35.36
C SER A 94 18.94 7.28 -35.59
N THR A 95 18.21 6.35 -36.24
CA THR A 95 16.76 6.44 -36.42
C THR A 95 16.03 6.56 -35.08
N THR A 96 16.42 5.76 -34.08
CA THR A 96 15.82 5.80 -32.73
C THR A 96 16.07 7.15 -32.05
N LYS A 97 17.30 7.70 -32.15
CA LYS A 97 17.62 9.05 -31.63
C LYS A 97 16.71 10.12 -32.26
N ILE A 98 16.52 10.09 -33.58
CA ILE A 98 15.63 11.02 -34.30
C ILE A 98 14.17 10.90 -33.82
N ILE A 99 13.57 9.71 -33.83
CA ILE A 99 12.15 9.54 -33.43
C ILE A 99 11.90 9.83 -31.93
N SER A 100 12.93 9.74 -31.09
CA SER A 100 12.86 10.10 -29.66
C SER A 100 13.02 11.60 -29.38
N GLY A 101 13.27 12.41 -30.41
CA GLY A 101 13.51 13.85 -30.26
C GLY A 101 14.85 14.16 -29.58
N SER A 102 15.90 13.39 -29.88
CA SER A 102 17.24 13.63 -29.33
C SER A 102 17.87 14.86 -29.99
N LYS A 103 18.05 15.95 -29.24
CA LYS A 103 18.77 17.13 -29.74
C LYS A 103 20.28 16.88 -29.74
N ALA A 104 20.94 17.11 -30.87
CA ALA A 104 22.34 16.73 -31.08
C ALA A 104 23.32 17.33 -30.06
N ASN A 105 23.06 18.55 -29.59
CA ASN A 105 24.01 19.31 -28.76
C ASN A 105 23.80 19.14 -27.24
N ASP A 106 22.64 18.64 -26.80
CA ASP A 106 22.15 18.90 -25.44
C ASP A 106 21.80 17.61 -24.66
N LYS A 107 21.96 16.44 -25.28
CA LYS A 107 21.59 15.10 -24.72
C LYS A 107 20.15 15.00 -24.19
N SER A 108 19.31 15.98 -24.49
CA SER A 108 17.90 16.06 -24.12
C SER A 108 17.03 15.29 -25.12
N PHE A 109 15.95 14.70 -24.61
CA PHE A 109 15.03 13.85 -25.35
C PHE A 109 13.58 14.34 -25.14
N ASP A 110 12.85 14.61 -26.22
CA ASP A 110 11.44 14.98 -26.12
C ASP A 110 10.58 13.80 -25.63
N ALA A 111 10.87 12.59 -26.11
CA ALA A 111 10.18 11.34 -25.77
C ALA A 111 11.16 10.23 -25.28
N PRO A 112 11.76 10.36 -24.08
CA PRO A 112 12.84 9.45 -23.64
C PRO A 112 12.40 7.98 -23.50
N LEU A 113 11.13 7.71 -23.18
CA LEU A 113 10.60 6.35 -23.03
C LEU A 113 10.58 5.54 -24.34
N LEU A 114 10.61 6.20 -25.51
CA LEU A 114 10.56 5.50 -26.80
C LEU A 114 11.85 4.68 -27.05
N ALA A 115 13.01 5.16 -26.60
CA ALA A 115 14.29 4.49 -26.78
C ALA A 115 14.39 3.09 -26.14
N PRO A 116 14.05 2.87 -24.85
CA PRO A 116 14.03 1.54 -24.25
C PRO A 116 12.87 0.66 -24.75
N HIS A 117 11.73 1.25 -25.15
CA HIS A 117 10.63 0.48 -25.74
C HIS A 117 11.03 -0.10 -27.11
N MET A 118 11.69 0.71 -27.94
CA MET A 118 12.17 0.31 -29.27
C MET A 118 13.13 -0.88 -29.22
N GLU A 119 14.00 -0.96 -28.20
CA GLU A 119 14.86 -2.12 -27.95
C GLU A 119 14.08 -3.43 -27.92
N THR A 120 12.96 -3.44 -27.21
CA THR A 120 12.19 -4.66 -26.97
C THR A 120 11.29 -4.98 -28.13
N ASP A 121 10.69 -3.97 -28.74
CA ASP A 121 9.84 -4.13 -29.92
C ASP A 121 10.65 -4.63 -31.12
N LEU A 122 11.88 -4.14 -31.32
CA LEU A 122 12.81 -4.68 -32.32
C LEU A 122 13.20 -6.14 -32.04
N LYS A 123 13.41 -6.53 -30.77
CA LYS A 123 13.63 -7.95 -30.41
C LYS A 123 12.42 -8.83 -30.77
N PHE A 124 11.19 -8.31 -30.62
CA PHE A 124 9.97 -9.01 -31.04
C PHE A 124 9.80 -9.07 -32.57
N VAL A 125 10.16 -8.00 -33.30
CA VAL A 125 10.24 -8.00 -34.76
C VAL A 125 11.26 -9.05 -35.24
N CYS A 126 12.46 -9.10 -34.65
CA CYS A 126 13.47 -10.13 -34.96
C CYS A 126 12.94 -11.56 -34.72
N ASN A 127 12.20 -11.80 -33.63
CA ASN A 127 11.57 -13.10 -33.38
C ASN A 127 10.52 -13.44 -34.44
N SER A 128 9.73 -12.45 -34.88
CA SER A 128 8.67 -12.61 -35.88
C SER A 128 9.26 -12.90 -37.26
N ALA A 129 10.34 -12.21 -37.63
CA ALA A 129 11.13 -12.49 -38.84
C ALA A 129 11.75 -13.89 -38.80
N LEU A 130 12.44 -14.26 -37.70
CA LEU A 130 13.02 -15.59 -37.52
C LEU A 130 11.97 -16.70 -37.62
N LYS A 131 10.75 -16.50 -37.09
CA LYS A 131 9.65 -17.48 -37.22
C LYS A 131 9.33 -17.76 -38.69
N ASN A 132 9.20 -16.72 -39.53
CA ASN A 132 8.88 -16.89 -40.95
C ASN A 132 10.01 -17.59 -41.73
N VAL A 133 11.28 -17.26 -41.44
CA VAL A 133 12.46 -17.92 -42.03
C VAL A 133 12.60 -19.39 -41.58
N LEU A 134 12.18 -19.71 -40.36
CA LEU A 134 12.14 -21.09 -39.86
C LEU A 134 10.98 -21.90 -40.44
N GLU A 135 9.79 -21.31 -40.58
CA GLU A 135 8.60 -21.94 -41.17
C GLU A 135 8.58 -21.93 -42.71
N ASN A 136 9.65 -21.45 -43.36
CA ASN A 136 9.78 -21.31 -44.82
C ASN A 136 8.65 -20.48 -45.49
N ARG A 137 8.03 -19.56 -44.76
CA ARG A 137 6.96 -18.69 -45.27
C ARG A 137 7.53 -17.48 -46.00
N GLN A 138 7.66 -17.56 -47.32
CA GLN A 138 7.94 -16.41 -48.16
C GLN A 138 6.67 -15.57 -48.36
N LEU A 139 6.76 -14.27 -48.10
CA LEU A 139 5.65 -13.31 -48.22
C LEU A 139 6.08 -12.13 -49.11
N PRO A 140 5.15 -11.33 -49.65
CA PRO A 140 5.50 -10.08 -50.32
C PRO A 140 6.39 -9.21 -49.41
N HIS A 141 7.52 -8.72 -49.93
CA HIS A 141 8.53 -7.95 -49.17
C HIS A 141 9.16 -8.68 -47.96
N ILE A 142 9.05 -10.01 -47.88
CA ILE A 142 9.78 -10.88 -46.94
C ILE A 142 10.30 -12.08 -47.75
N GLN A 143 11.47 -11.89 -48.34
CA GLN A 143 12.12 -12.82 -49.26
C GLN A 143 13.58 -12.99 -48.86
N TRP A 144 14.14 -14.18 -49.08
CA TRP A 144 15.55 -14.47 -48.79
C TRP A 144 16.10 -15.43 -49.85
N THR A 145 17.36 -15.25 -50.22
CA THR A 145 18.10 -16.15 -51.11
C THR A 145 18.78 -17.26 -50.33
N ASP A 146 19.51 -16.92 -49.26
CA ASP A 146 20.14 -17.87 -48.33
C ASP A 146 19.44 -17.85 -46.96
N ARG A 147 18.68 -18.91 -46.69
CA ARG A 147 17.96 -19.12 -45.43
C ARG A 147 18.89 -19.16 -44.20
N GLN A 148 20.08 -19.75 -44.33
CA GLN A 148 20.97 -20.00 -43.19
C GLN A 148 21.82 -18.76 -42.88
N LYS A 149 22.22 -17.99 -43.90
CA LYS A 149 22.80 -16.64 -43.70
C LYS A 149 21.79 -15.69 -43.06
N THR A 150 20.62 -15.47 -43.65
CA THR A 150 19.59 -14.56 -43.09
C THR A 150 19.17 -14.94 -41.65
N LYS A 151 19.13 -16.23 -41.33
CA LYS A 151 18.87 -16.73 -39.97
C LYS A 151 19.99 -16.40 -38.98
N ASN A 152 21.25 -16.33 -39.41
CA ASN A 152 22.37 -15.89 -38.58
C ASN A 152 22.37 -14.36 -38.45
N ASP A 153 22.22 -13.62 -39.55
CA ASP A 153 22.17 -12.15 -39.57
C ASP A 153 21.14 -11.60 -38.56
N ILE A 154 19.91 -12.12 -38.56
CA ILE A 154 18.85 -11.68 -37.62
C ILE A 154 19.16 -12.10 -36.16
N LYS A 155 19.83 -13.24 -35.95
CA LYS A 155 20.26 -13.66 -34.60
C LYS A 155 21.35 -12.75 -34.04
N ASP A 156 22.31 -12.39 -34.87
CA ASP A 156 23.45 -11.57 -34.47
C ASP A 156 23.03 -10.10 -34.27
N LEU A 157 22.16 -9.55 -35.13
CA LEU A 157 21.51 -8.26 -34.86
C LEU A 157 20.73 -8.28 -33.53
N LYS A 158 19.93 -9.33 -33.28
CA LYS A 158 19.21 -9.47 -32.00
C LYS A 158 20.16 -9.57 -30.79
N LYS A 159 21.35 -10.17 -30.96
CA LYS A 159 22.40 -10.23 -29.94
C LYS A 159 23.02 -8.85 -29.70
N LEU A 160 23.31 -8.08 -30.76
CA LEU A 160 23.79 -6.70 -30.68
C LEU A 160 22.78 -5.79 -29.96
N ILE A 161 21.50 -5.84 -30.35
CA ILE A 161 20.42 -5.08 -29.67
C ILE A 161 20.34 -5.46 -28.19
N LYS A 162 20.48 -6.74 -27.83
CA LYS A 162 20.48 -7.15 -26.41
C LYS A 162 21.74 -6.70 -25.64
N GLY A 163 22.88 -6.57 -26.30
CA GLY A 163 24.16 -6.22 -25.68
C GLY A 163 24.41 -4.72 -25.54
N HIS A 164 24.20 -3.96 -26.62
CA HIS A 164 24.73 -2.59 -26.77
C HIS A 164 23.66 -1.49 -26.81
N TRP A 165 22.38 -1.83 -27.00
CA TRP A 165 21.33 -0.79 -27.10
C TRP A 165 21.20 0.08 -25.84
N CYS A 166 21.40 -0.52 -24.66
CA CYS A 166 21.37 0.17 -23.38
C CYS A 166 22.52 1.19 -23.24
N THR A 167 23.72 0.84 -23.69
CA THR A 167 24.88 1.76 -23.65
C THR A 167 24.75 2.90 -24.66
N GLU A 168 24.19 2.64 -25.84
CA GLU A 168 24.08 3.61 -26.94
C GLU A 168 22.98 4.66 -26.78
N ILE A 169 21.82 4.31 -26.21
CA ILE A 169 20.68 5.24 -26.08
C ILE A 169 19.97 5.11 -24.72
N SER A 170 19.53 3.90 -24.33
CA SER A 170 18.55 3.80 -23.25
C SER A 170 19.08 4.30 -21.90
N SER A 171 20.37 4.16 -21.62
CA SER A 171 20.99 4.69 -20.39
C SER A 171 20.97 6.22 -20.32
N LEU A 172 21.15 6.93 -21.44
CA LEU A 172 21.05 8.38 -21.52
C LEU A 172 19.58 8.83 -21.45
N ALA A 173 18.70 8.20 -22.22
CA ALA A 173 17.28 8.53 -22.22
C ALA A 173 16.62 8.30 -20.83
N LEU A 174 17.01 7.24 -20.11
CA LEU A 174 16.54 7.00 -18.74
C LEU A 174 17.14 7.95 -17.68
N LYS A 175 18.27 8.61 -17.96
CA LYS A 175 18.81 9.70 -17.12
C LYS A 175 18.05 10.99 -17.38
N ALA A 176 17.94 11.40 -18.63
CA ALA A 176 17.16 12.58 -19.06
C ALA A 176 15.70 12.52 -18.58
N LEU A 177 15.08 11.33 -18.58
CA LEU A 177 13.75 11.13 -17.99
C LEU A 177 13.71 11.44 -16.49
N LYS A 178 14.72 11.01 -15.72
CA LYS A 178 14.80 11.27 -14.27
C LYS A 178 15.09 12.73 -13.98
N GLU A 179 15.99 13.35 -14.73
CA GLU A 179 16.32 14.77 -14.65
C GLU A 179 15.08 15.63 -14.91
N LYS A 180 14.31 15.35 -15.97
CA LYS A 180 13.01 15.98 -16.25
C LYS A 180 11.96 15.79 -15.14
N HIS A 181 11.99 14.66 -14.44
CA HIS A 181 11.16 14.41 -13.24
C HIS A 181 11.66 15.13 -11.98
N TRP A 182 12.93 15.52 -11.92
CA TRP A 182 13.49 16.33 -10.82
C TRP A 182 13.19 17.83 -11.02
N GLU A 183 13.26 18.31 -12.26
CA GLU A 183 12.92 19.70 -12.61
C GLU A 183 11.43 20.02 -12.41
N LYS A 184 10.55 19.03 -12.60
CA LYS A 184 9.09 19.16 -12.46
C LYS A 184 8.53 18.05 -11.57
N PRO A 185 8.74 18.14 -10.24
CA PRO A 185 8.12 17.22 -9.29
C PRO A 185 6.59 17.31 -9.36
N VAL A 186 5.91 16.20 -9.07
CA VAL A 186 4.45 16.14 -9.18
C VAL A 186 3.83 16.77 -7.92
N GLN A 187 3.08 17.85 -8.09
CA GLN A 187 2.28 18.47 -7.03
C GLN A 187 1.00 17.65 -6.75
N LEU A 188 0.45 17.80 -5.55
CA LEU A 188 -0.82 17.17 -5.13
C LEU A 188 -1.92 18.23 -5.06
N PRO A 189 -3.17 17.91 -5.46
CA PRO A 189 -4.28 18.86 -5.44
C PRO A 189 -4.66 19.22 -4.00
N SER A 190 -5.07 20.47 -3.79
CA SER A 190 -5.57 20.93 -2.50
C SER A 190 -6.86 20.19 -2.08
N ASN A 191 -7.04 19.91 -0.79
CA ASN A 191 -8.27 19.30 -0.28
C ASN A 191 -9.53 20.10 -0.69
N SER A 192 -9.43 21.44 -0.75
CA SER A 192 -10.49 22.31 -1.25
C SER A 192 -10.90 22.00 -2.68
N ASP A 193 -9.93 21.81 -3.60
CA ASP A 193 -10.23 21.50 -5.00
C ASP A 193 -10.85 20.09 -5.15
N ILE A 194 -10.41 19.12 -4.34
CA ILE A 194 -11.03 17.79 -4.28
C ILE A 194 -12.50 17.90 -3.82
N GLN A 195 -12.80 18.76 -2.84
CA GLN A 195 -14.18 18.99 -2.37
C GLN A 195 -15.03 19.71 -3.43
N ILE A 196 -14.50 20.77 -4.07
CA ILE A 196 -15.18 21.50 -5.16
C ILE A 196 -15.54 20.53 -6.30
N PHE A 197 -14.57 19.72 -6.75
CA PHE A 197 -14.80 18.70 -7.77
C PHE A 197 -15.86 17.67 -7.35
N LYS A 198 -15.80 17.17 -6.11
CA LYS A 198 -16.77 16.20 -5.59
C LYS A 198 -18.19 16.77 -5.56
N THR A 199 -18.36 18.01 -5.08
CA THR A 199 -19.66 18.68 -5.04
C THR A 199 -20.19 18.95 -6.45
N TYR A 200 -19.34 19.36 -7.38
CA TYR A 200 -19.70 19.54 -8.78
C TYR A 200 -20.22 18.24 -9.43
N VAL A 201 -19.50 17.13 -9.26
CA VAL A 201 -19.91 15.82 -9.80
C VAL A 201 -21.20 15.31 -9.15
N ASN A 202 -21.35 15.44 -7.83
CA ASN A 202 -22.58 15.07 -7.12
C ASN A 202 -23.81 15.82 -7.67
N ASN A 203 -23.71 17.14 -7.85
CA ASN A 203 -24.82 17.96 -8.30
C ASN A 203 -25.21 17.65 -9.75
N LEU A 204 -24.22 17.39 -10.62
CA LEU A 204 -24.48 16.91 -11.98
C LEU A 204 -25.15 15.53 -12.00
N ALA A 205 -24.73 14.61 -11.12
CA ALA A 205 -25.30 13.28 -11.03
C ALA A 205 -26.78 13.33 -10.64
N GLU A 206 -27.12 14.09 -9.60
CA GLU A 206 -28.49 14.20 -9.11
C GLU A 206 -29.42 14.86 -10.14
N ASN A 207 -28.97 15.94 -10.79
CA ASN A 207 -29.74 16.60 -11.86
C ASN A 207 -30.00 15.66 -13.04
N ALA A 208 -28.96 14.98 -13.54
CA ALA A 208 -29.10 14.03 -14.65
C ALA A 208 -29.97 12.81 -14.28
N TYR A 209 -29.90 12.35 -13.02
CA TYR A 209 -30.76 11.29 -12.50
C TYR A 209 -32.23 11.69 -12.44
N HIS A 210 -32.54 12.90 -11.97
CA HIS A 210 -33.92 13.43 -11.97
C HIS A 210 -34.46 13.61 -13.39
N GLU A 211 -33.69 14.20 -14.32
CA GLU A 211 -34.12 14.35 -15.71
C GLU A 211 -34.35 13.00 -16.41
N LEU A 212 -33.49 12.00 -16.17
CA LEU A 212 -33.69 10.63 -16.67
C LEU A 212 -34.89 9.92 -16.06
N ARG A 213 -35.21 10.18 -14.79
CA ARG A 213 -36.40 9.61 -14.16
C ARG A 213 -37.69 10.16 -14.76
N ASN A 214 -37.65 11.38 -15.28
CA ASN A 214 -38.72 12.04 -16.00
C ASN A 214 -38.66 11.80 -17.54
N ASN A 215 -37.78 10.89 -18.00
CA ASN A 215 -37.55 10.55 -19.41
C ASN A 215 -37.17 11.75 -20.32
N LEU A 216 -36.56 12.81 -19.77
CA LEU A 216 -36.14 14.00 -20.50
C LEU A 216 -34.71 13.86 -21.06
N ASN A 217 -34.51 14.27 -22.31
CA ASN A 217 -33.19 14.33 -22.99
C ASN A 217 -32.35 13.05 -22.82
N LEU A 218 -33.00 11.89 -22.97
CA LEU A 218 -32.50 10.54 -22.61
C LEU A 218 -31.03 10.31 -22.94
N ILE A 219 -30.60 10.44 -24.21
CA ILE A 219 -29.22 10.17 -24.65
C ILE A 219 -28.19 11.08 -23.94
N LYS A 220 -28.49 12.37 -23.84
CA LYS A 220 -27.61 13.38 -23.22
C LYS A 220 -27.47 13.10 -21.72
N ASN A 221 -28.58 12.85 -21.03
CA ASN A 221 -28.58 12.67 -19.59
C ASN A 221 -28.09 11.27 -19.17
N TYR A 222 -28.34 10.24 -19.97
CA TYR A 222 -27.70 8.92 -19.85
C TYR A 222 -26.18 9.07 -19.90
N LYS A 223 -25.67 9.84 -20.87
CA LYS A 223 -24.23 10.10 -20.99
C LYS A 223 -23.69 10.83 -19.77
N ILE A 224 -24.33 11.93 -19.34
CA ILE A 224 -23.89 12.71 -18.17
C ILE A 224 -23.91 11.85 -16.90
N LEU A 225 -25.00 11.12 -16.62
CA LEU A 225 -25.10 10.27 -15.44
C LEU A 225 -24.04 9.16 -15.46
N THR A 226 -23.81 8.51 -16.60
CA THR A 226 -22.78 7.46 -16.73
C THR A 226 -21.36 8.02 -16.54
N GLU A 227 -21.06 9.21 -17.08
CA GLU A 227 -19.81 9.93 -16.83
C GLU A 227 -19.65 10.27 -15.32
N CYS A 228 -20.69 10.76 -14.66
CA CYS A 228 -20.68 11.08 -13.22
C CYS A 228 -20.49 9.83 -12.35
N VAL A 229 -21.22 8.74 -12.60
CA VAL A 229 -21.08 7.47 -11.89
C VAL A 229 -19.67 6.89 -12.07
N LEU A 230 -19.09 6.99 -13.27
CA LEU A 230 -17.69 6.59 -13.51
C LEU A 230 -16.72 7.44 -12.68
N ALA A 231 -16.88 8.76 -12.66
CA ALA A 231 -16.05 9.68 -11.88
C ALA A 231 -16.18 9.43 -10.36
N GLU A 232 -17.39 9.27 -9.83
CA GLU A 232 -17.63 8.93 -8.43
C GLU A 232 -17.01 7.57 -8.07
N THR A 233 -17.17 6.55 -8.92
CA THR A 233 -16.61 5.21 -8.68
C THR A 233 -15.07 5.25 -8.65
N LEU A 234 -14.45 6.01 -9.56
CA LEU A 234 -13.00 6.25 -9.60
C LEU A 234 -12.51 6.99 -8.34
N MET A 235 -13.19 8.06 -7.95
CA MET A 235 -12.85 8.84 -6.75
C MET A 235 -13.07 8.08 -5.44
N PHE A 236 -14.12 7.28 -5.34
CA PHE A 236 -14.45 6.55 -4.11
C PHE A 236 -13.50 5.37 -3.90
N ASN A 237 -13.28 4.58 -4.95
CA ASN A 237 -12.44 3.38 -4.85
C ASN A 237 -10.93 3.66 -4.99
N ARG A 238 -10.56 4.83 -5.50
CA ARG A 238 -9.17 5.27 -5.71
C ARG A 238 -8.31 4.19 -6.38
N LYS A 239 -8.82 3.60 -7.46
CA LYS A 239 -8.12 2.61 -8.29
C LYS A 239 -7.58 3.21 -9.57
N ARG A 240 -6.70 2.46 -10.25
CA ARG A 240 -6.27 2.79 -11.62
C ARG A 240 -7.48 2.79 -12.55
N VAL A 241 -7.54 3.73 -13.49
CA VAL A 241 -8.70 3.93 -14.39
C VAL A 241 -9.08 2.64 -15.13
N GLY A 242 -8.08 1.91 -15.61
CA GLY A 242 -8.25 0.64 -16.31
C GLY A 242 -8.81 -0.52 -15.46
N GLU A 243 -8.95 -0.38 -14.14
CA GLU A 243 -9.61 -1.38 -13.30
C GLU A 243 -11.13 -1.14 -13.21
N ILE A 244 -11.60 0.09 -13.46
CA ILE A 244 -13.00 0.50 -13.30
C ILE A 244 -13.68 0.73 -14.67
N GLN A 245 -13.02 1.40 -15.63
CA GLN A 245 -13.68 1.75 -16.90
C GLN A 245 -14.05 0.56 -17.79
N TYR A 246 -13.40 -0.60 -17.57
CA TYR A 246 -13.70 -1.86 -18.30
C TYR A 246 -14.66 -2.78 -17.52
N LEU A 247 -15.34 -2.29 -16.48
CA LEU A 247 -16.27 -3.10 -15.69
C LEU A 247 -17.44 -3.57 -16.57
N LEU A 248 -17.74 -4.86 -16.51
CA LEU A 248 -18.83 -5.49 -17.26
C LEU A 248 -20.13 -5.49 -16.46
N ILE A 249 -21.27 -5.45 -17.13
CA ILE A 249 -22.59 -5.56 -16.50
C ILE A 249 -22.71 -6.88 -15.74
N ASP A 250 -22.30 -7.99 -16.33
CA ASP A 250 -22.30 -9.31 -15.67
C ASP A 250 -21.55 -9.31 -14.33
N ASN A 251 -20.42 -8.60 -14.25
CA ASN A 251 -19.65 -8.52 -13.01
C ASN A 251 -20.40 -7.70 -11.95
N TYR A 252 -21.17 -6.68 -12.35
CA TYR A 252 -22.02 -5.89 -11.46
C TYR A 252 -23.27 -6.65 -11.01
N ASN A 253 -23.87 -7.44 -11.90
CA ASN A 253 -25.09 -8.21 -11.65
C ASN A 253 -24.83 -9.52 -10.87
N ARG A 254 -23.61 -10.07 -10.92
CA ARG A 254 -23.20 -11.17 -10.04
C ARG A 254 -23.24 -10.74 -8.58
N THR A 255 -24.31 -11.10 -7.88
CA THR A 255 -24.39 -11.00 -6.43
C THR A 255 -23.28 -11.84 -5.82
N THR A 256 -22.39 -11.23 -5.03
CA THR A 256 -21.30 -11.93 -4.35
C THR A 256 -21.77 -12.70 -3.11
N GLU A 257 -22.93 -13.37 -3.18
CA GLU A 257 -23.49 -14.17 -2.08
C GLU A 257 -22.68 -15.44 -1.81
N ASN A 258 -21.99 -15.98 -2.81
CA ASN A 258 -21.40 -17.32 -2.71
C ASN A 258 -19.86 -17.33 -2.57
N VAL A 259 -19.40 -18.18 -1.65
CA VAL A 259 -18.03 -18.73 -1.44
C VAL A 259 -17.01 -17.88 -0.65
N ASN A 260 -16.94 -16.55 -0.78
CA ASN A 260 -15.83 -15.77 -0.18
C ASN A 260 -16.25 -14.51 0.63
N GLN A 261 -17.54 -14.29 0.88
CA GLN A 261 -17.96 -13.19 1.76
C GLN A 261 -17.85 -13.55 3.23
N GLU A 262 -18.29 -14.74 3.66
CA GLU A 262 -18.36 -15.12 5.08
C GLU A 262 -17.00 -15.05 5.76
N SER A 263 -15.99 -15.80 5.30
CA SER A 263 -14.65 -15.79 5.93
C SER A 263 -13.94 -14.43 5.93
N PHE A 264 -14.34 -13.51 5.03
CA PHE A 264 -13.86 -12.13 5.06
C PHE A 264 -14.66 -11.27 6.05
N MET A 265 -15.98 -11.42 6.09
CA MET A 265 -16.85 -10.72 7.04
C MET A 265 -16.58 -11.17 8.49
N ASP A 266 -16.25 -12.43 8.72
CA ASP A 266 -15.84 -12.99 10.01
C ASP A 266 -14.52 -12.38 10.52
N SER A 267 -13.66 -11.91 9.60
CA SER A 267 -12.42 -11.20 9.94
C SER A 267 -12.61 -9.71 10.22
N LEU A 268 -13.83 -9.18 10.02
CA LEU A 268 -14.19 -7.78 10.27
C LEU A 268 -14.92 -7.62 11.61
N THR A 269 -14.70 -6.48 12.27
CA THR A 269 -15.46 -6.12 13.47
C THR A 269 -16.95 -5.95 13.16
N LYS A 270 -17.82 -6.09 14.18
CA LYS A 270 -19.29 -5.91 14.03
C LYS A 270 -19.68 -4.56 13.40
N VAL A 271 -18.89 -3.51 13.63
CA VAL A 271 -19.09 -2.17 13.03
C VAL A 271 -18.69 -2.17 11.55
N GLU A 272 -17.54 -2.74 11.20
CA GLU A 272 -17.11 -2.88 9.80
C GLU A 272 -18.04 -3.78 8.99
N GLN A 273 -18.58 -4.85 9.58
CA GLN A 273 -19.64 -5.67 8.96
C GLN A 273 -20.89 -4.84 8.65
N LEU A 274 -21.34 -3.97 9.58
CA LEU A 274 -22.48 -3.07 9.37
C LEU A 274 -22.21 -1.99 8.30
N ILE A 275 -20.97 -1.49 8.22
CA ILE A 275 -20.54 -0.54 7.18
C ILE A 275 -20.45 -1.25 5.82
N SER A 276 -19.86 -2.44 5.77
CA SER A 276 -19.75 -3.30 4.58
C SER A 276 -21.12 -3.57 3.95
N LYS A 277 -22.14 -3.87 4.77
CA LYS A 277 -23.54 -4.03 4.33
C LYS A 277 -24.17 -2.79 3.66
N ARG A 278 -23.53 -1.62 3.71
CA ARG A 278 -23.97 -0.40 2.97
C ARG A 278 -23.35 -0.28 1.57
N PHE A 279 -22.41 -1.14 1.20
CA PHE A 279 -21.72 -1.12 -0.09
C PHE A 279 -21.92 -2.43 -0.85
N LYS A 280 -22.23 -2.34 -2.14
CA LYS A 280 -22.21 -3.50 -3.05
C LYS A 280 -20.77 -3.73 -3.48
N ARG A 281 -20.22 -4.90 -3.13
CA ARG A 281 -18.87 -5.34 -3.53
C ARG A 281 -18.95 -6.07 -4.86
N VAL A 282 -18.29 -5.52 -5.87
CA VAL A 282 -18.14 -6.09 -7.21
C VAL A 282 -16.67 -6.47 -7.41
N VAL A 283 -16.41 -7.62 -8.07
CA VAL A 283 -15.03 -8.06 -8.33
C VAL A 283 -14.73 -8.00 -9.82
N ALA A 284 -13.70 -7.23 -10.19
CA ALA A 284 -13.20 -7.09 -11.55
C ALA A 284 -11.82 -7.75 -11.73
N GLY A 285 -11.41 -8.02 -12.97
CA GLY A 285 -10.09 -8.57 -13.28
C GLY A 285 -9.03 -7.48 -13.44
N GLY A 286 -8.16 -7.29 -12.45
CA GLY A 286 -7.08 -6.31 -12.46
C GLY A 286 -5.86 -6.71 -13.31
N LYS A 287 -4.72 -6.06 -13.04
CA LYS A 287 -3.43 -6.35 -13.68
C LYS A 287 -2.94 -7.77 -13.32
N GLY A 288 -2.44 -8.53 -14.28
CA GLY A 288 -1.94 -9.89 -14.06
C GLY A 288 -2.97 -10.88 -13.50
N PHE A 289 -4.24 -10.79 -13.92
CA PHE A 289 -5.37 -11.64 -13.49
C PHE A 289 -5.73 -11.59 -12.00
N LYS A 290 -5.20 -10.63 -11.23
CA LYS A 290 -5.58 -10.46 -9.82
C LYS A 290 -7.03 -9.98 -9.69
N PRO A 291 -7.86 -10.56 -8.80
CA PRO A 291 -9.19 -10.04 -8.52
C PRO A 291 -9.07 -8.68 -7.81
N VAL A 292 -9.83 -7.70 -8.29
CA VAL A 292 -9.87 -6.33 -7.76
C VAL A 292 -11.29 -6.05 -7.24
N PRO A 293 -11.46 -5.83 -5.92
CA PRO A 293 -12.74 -5.37 -5.39
C PRO A 293 -12.97 -3.89 -5.74
N ILE A 294 -14.21 -3.60 -6.12
CA ILE A 294 -14.79 -2.29 -6.38
C ILE A 294 -16.06 -2.19 -5.52
N LEU A 295 -16.22 -1.09 -4.79
CA LEU A 295 -17.31 -0.83 -3.87
C LEU A 295 -18.22 0.26 -4.45
N PHE A 296 -19.53 0.01 -4.42
CA PHE A 296 -20.56 0.94 -4.84
C PHE A 296 -21.45 1.31 -3.64
N SER A 297 -21.60 2.60 -3.32
CA SER A 297 -22.52 3.06 -2.26
C SER A 297 -23.98 2.92 -2.72
N LYS A 298 -24.93 2.87 -1.78
CA LYS A 298 -26.38 2.76 -2.14
C LYS A 298 -26.85 3.84 -3.12
N ARG A 299 -26.36 5.08 -3.00
CA ARG A 299 -26.67 6.17 -3.94
C ARG A 299 -26.16 5.88 -5.35
N VAL A 300 -24.91 5.44 -5.47
CA VAL A 300 -24.32 5.10 -6.77
C VAL A 300 -24.98 3.85 -7.38
N GLN A 301 -25.46 2.91 -6.55
CA GLN A 301 -26.28 1.78 -7.01
C GLN A 301 -27.59 2.29 -7.66
N GLN A 302 -28.34 3.20 -7.02
CA GLN A 302 -29.56 3.78 -7.60
C GLN A 302 -29.31 4.45 -8.97
N TYR A 303 -28.19 5.15 -9.13
CA TYR A 303 -27.81 5.71 -10.42
C TYR A 303 -27.49 4.62 -11.46
N VAL A 304 -26.77 3.56 -11.09
CA VAL A 304 -26.47 2.42 -11.96
C VAL A 304 -27.75 1.67 -12.36
N ASP A 305 -28.66 1.41 -11.43
CA ASP A 305 -29.93 0.75 -11.70
C ASP A 305 -30.78 1.57 -12.68
N CYS A 306 -30.75 2.91 -12.57
CA CYS A 306 -31.38 3.81 -13.54
C CYS A 306 -30.73 3.76 -14.93
N ILE A 307 -29.38 3.76 -15.00
CA ILE A 307 -28.63 3.57 -16.25
C ILE A 307 -29.02 2.24 -16.92
N LEU A 308 -29.05 1.14 -16.16
CA LEU A 308 -29.40 -0.20 -16.68
C LEU A 308 -30.87 -0.29 -17.12
N ARG A 309 -31.81 0.32 -16.38
CA ARG A 309 -33.21 0.44 -16.77
C ARG A 309 -33.35 1.18 -18.09
N VAL A 310 -32.85 2.42 -18.17
CA VAL A 310 -32.96 3.28 -19.37
C VAL A 310 -32.32 2.61 -20.59
N ARG A 311 -31.19 1.94 -20.40
CA ARG A 311 -30.52 1.16 -21.44
C ARG A 311 -31.35 -0.01 -21.97
N SER A 312 -32.14 -0.65 -21.11
CA SER A 312 -32.99 -1.80 -21.47
C SER A 312 -34.34 -1.38 -22.06
N GLU A 313 -34.88 -0.24 -21.59
CA GLU A 313 -36.19 0.32 -21.94
C GLU A 313 -36.17 1.10 -23.26
N PHE A 314 -35.10 1.86 -23.54
CA PHE A 314 -34.98 2.76 -24.69
C PHE A 314 -33.87 2.38 -25.69
N GLU A 315 -33.22 1.23 -25.50
CA GLU A 315 -32.17 0.66 -26.37
C GLU A 315 -30.99 1.59 -26.76
N ILE A 316 -30.73 2.65 -25.97
CA ILE A 316 -29.70 3.70 -26.18
C ILE A 316 -28.28 3.13 -26.35
N VAL A 317 -28.03 1.90 -25.89
CA VAL A 317 -26.77 1.19 -26.11
C VAL A 317 -27.08 -0.22 -26.59
N PRO A 318 -26.52 -0.68 -27.72
CA PRO A 318 -26.70 -2.03 -28.23
C PRO A 318 -26.50 -3.12 -27.16
N LYS A 319 -27.32 -4.18 -27.25
CA LYS A 319 -27.26 -5.36 -26.36
C LYS A 319 -25.94 -6.15 -26.52
N SER A 320 -25.20 -5.93 -27.63
CA SER A 320 -23.87 -6.48 -27.88
C SER A 320 -22.76 -5.91 -26.96
N ASN A 321 -22.96 -4.72 -26.37
CA ASN A 321 -21.93 -4.06 -25.57
C ASN A 321 -21.92 -4.59 -24.12
N PRO A 322 -20.88 -5.26 -23.62
CA PRO A 322 -20.89 -5.85 -22.28
C PRO A 322 -20.51 -4.87 -21.16
N TYR A 323 -20.07 -3.65 -21.49
CA TYR A 323 -19.54 -2.69 -20.50
C TYR A 323 -20.66 -1.96 -19.75
N LEU A 324 -20.44 -1.75 -18.44
CA LEU A 324 -21.31 -0.94 -17.59
C LEU A 324 -21.23 0.55 -17.99
N PHE A 325 -20.01 1.05 -18.21
CA PHE A 325 -19.74 2.44 -18.60
C PHE A 325 -19.67 2.58 -20.13
N ALA A 326 -20.72 2.17 -20.83
CA ALA A 326 -20.80 2.23 -22.29
C ALA A 326 -21.12 3.65 -22.81
N ASN A 327 -20.57 4.02 -23.96
CA ASN A 327 -21.05 5.20 -24.69
C ASN A 327 -22.44 4.90 -25.31
N PRO A 328 -23.32 5.91 -25.47
CA PRO A 328 -24.48 5.80 -26.36
C PRO A 328 -24.11 5.29 -27.75
N ASP A 329 -25.04 4.57 -28.38
CA ASP A 329 -24.99 4.12 -29.78
C ASP A 329 -23.74 3.30 -30.15
N SER A 330 -23.04 2.73 -29.16
CA SER A 330 -21.74 2.08 -29.34
C SER A 330 -21.79 0.59 -29.03
N GLU A 331 -21.43 -0.26 -29.99
CA GLU A 331 -21.47 -1.73 -29.85
C GLU A 331 -20.38 -2.32 -28.94
N ASP A 332 -19.19 -1.73 -28.86
CA ASP A 332 -18.07 -2.30 -28.09
C ASP A 332 -17.23 -1.27 -27.30
N ARG A 333 -17.66 -0.01 -27.28
CA ARG A 333 -16.90 1.11 -26.70
C ARG A 333 -17.38 1.49 -25.31
N TRP A 334 -16.41 1.78 -24.45
CA TRP A 334 -16.59 2.28 -23.08
C TRP A 334 -16.20 3.78 -22.98
N MET A 335 -16.60 4.43 -21.89
CA MET A 335 -16.22 5.81 -21.56
C MET A 335 -14.79 5.89 -21.02
N SER A 336 -13.99 6.86 -21.50
CA SER A 336 -12.63 7.08 -21.01
C SER A 336 -12.62 7.85 -19.69
N GLY A 337 -12.33 7.17 -18.58
CA GLY A 337 -12.36 7.79 -17.25
C GLY A 337 -11.38 8.96 -17.08
N ALA A 338 -10.22 8.91 -17.73
CA ALA A 338 -9.25 10.00 -17.74
C ALA A 338 -9.80 11.25 -18.48
N SER A 339 -10.51 11.06 -19.59
CA SER A 339 -11.16 12.16 -20.32
C SER A 339 -12.33 12.75 -19.55
N VAL A 340 -13.11 11.91 -18.85
CA VAL A 340 -14.25 12.35 -18.03
C VAL A 340 -13.78 13.19 -16.84
N ILE A 341 -12.78 12.70 -16.10
CA ILE A 341 -12.20 13.47 -14.98
C ILE A 341 -11.64 14.81 -15.47
N ARG A 342 -10.88 14.83 -16.58
CA ARG A 342 -10.36 16.08 -17.16
C ARG A 342 -11.47 17.05 -17.57
N LYS A 343 -12.54 16.56 -18.21
CA LYS A 343 -13.73 17.33 -18.61
C LYS A 343 -14.42 17.97 -17.41
N PHE A 344 -14.57 17.24 -16.30
CA PHE A 344 -15.16 17.79 -15.08
C PHE A 344 -14.21 18.72 -14.33
N ALA A 345 -12.91 18.43 -14.33
CA ALA A 345 -11.90 19.28 -13.68
C ALA A 345 -11.85 20.68 -14.32
N GLN A 346 -11.87 20.75 -15.65
CA GLN A 346 -11.92 22.01 -16.41
C GLN A 346 -13.24 22.80 -16.25
N ARG A 347 -14.30 22.16 -15.74
CA ARG A 347 -15.63 22.78 -15.59
C ARG A 347 -16.01 23.07 -14.14
N CYS A 348 -15.36 22.42 -13.18
CA CYS A 348 -15.46 22.79 -11.78
C CYS A 348 -14.57 24.01 -11.52
N SER A 349 -15.02 24.93 -10.67
CA SER A 349 -14.31 26.16 -10.31
C SER A 349 -13.13 25.93 -9.36
N ALA A 350 -12.36 24.86 -9.57
CA ALA A 350 -11.14 24.55 -8.83
C ALA A 350 -10.00 25.49 -9.23
N LYS A 351 -9.08 25.74 -8.30
CA LYS A 351 -7.91 26.61 -8.52
C LYS A 351 -6.93 26.00 -9.52
N GLU A 352 -6.68 24.70 -9.39
CA GLU A 352 -5.72 23.96 -10.24
C GLU A 352 -6.35 22.74 -10.92
N PRO A 353 -7.18 22.92 -11.98
CA PRO A 353 -7.80 21.83 -12.74
C PRO A 353 -6.82 20.80 -13.31
N SER A 354 -5.56 21.17 -13.54
CA SER A 354 -4.50 20.30 -14.04
C SER A 354 -4.09 19.19 -13.06
N LEU A 355 -4.22 19.45 -11.75
CA LEU A 355 -3.87 18.48 -10.69
C LEU A 355 -5.00 17.48 -10.40
N LEU A 356 -6.22 17.79 -10.81
CA LEU A 356 -7.41 16.94 -10.64
C LEU A 356 -7.47 15.84 -11.71
N THR A 357 -6.54 14.88 -11.63
CA THR A 357 -6.47 13.72 -12.54
C THR A 357 -6.56 12.40 -11.77
N SER A 358 -6.96 11.33 -12.46
CA SER A 358 -7.02 9.95 -11.94
C SER A 358 -5.71 9.49 -11.29
N THR A 359 -4.58 9.74 -11.94
CA THR A 359 -3.25 9.33 -11.49
C THR A 359 -2.81 10.13 -10.27
N ILE A 360 -3.07 11.44 -10.24
CA ILE A 360 -2.72 12.30 -9.10
C ILE A 360 -3.64 12.02 -7.91
N PHE A 361 -4.94 11.77 -8.11
CA PHE A 361 -5.85 11.30 -7.06
C PHE A 361 -5.39 9.97 -6.42
N TRP A 362 -4.81 9.08 -7.23
CA TRP A 362 -4.24 7.82 -6.76
C TRP A 362 -2.92 8.02 -5.97
N LYS A 363 -2.07 8.94 -6.41
CA LYS A 363 -0.87 9.37 -5.64
C LYS A 363 -1.23 10.06 -4.33
N HIS A 364 -2.21 10.98 -4.35
CA HIS A 364 -2.68 11.72 -3.19
C HIS A 364 -3.07 10.77 -2.06
N ILE A 365 -3.94 9.77 -2.32
CA ILE A 365 -4.33 8.82 -1.27
C ILE A 365 -3.15 8.01 -0.74
N ALA A 366 -2.20 7.59 -1.58
CA ALA A 366 -1.00 6.90 -1.11
C ALA A 366 -0.18 7.78 -0.14
N THR A 367 -0.01 9.06 -0.45
CA THR A 367 0.66 10.03 0.43
C THR A 367 -0.12 10.30 1.71
N THR A 368 -1.45 10.49 1.65
CA THR A 368 -2.27 10.73 2.86
C THR A 368 -2.24 9.54 3.81
N LEU A 369 -2.44 8.32 3.30
CA LEU A 369 -2.35 7.08 4.08
C LEU A 369 -0.96 6.88 4.67
N GLN A 370 0.08 7.27 3.93
CA GLN A 370 1.45 7.23 4.42
C GLN A 370 1.72 8.26 5.54
N LEU A 371 1.09 9.43 5.53
CA LEU A 371 1.22 10.42 6.62
C LEU A 371 0.44 9.99 7.87
N MET A 372 -0.66 9.24 7.71
CA MET A 372 -1.36 8.61 8.82
C MET A 372 -0.44 7.63 9.57
N SER A 373 -0.65 7.54 10.89
CA SER A 373 0.12 6.65 11.77
C SER A 373 -0.53 5.27 11.82
N MET A 374 -0.61 4.61 10.66
CA MET A 374 -1.18 3.27 10.50
C MET A 374 -0.20 2.16 10.91
N GLU A 375 -0.77 1.04 11.35
CA GLU A 375 -0.02 -0.15 11.72
C GLU A 375 0.42 -0.99 10.51
N ASN A 376 1.40 -1.88 10.72
CA ASN A 376 1.99 -2.70 9.65
C ASN A 376 1.00 -3.70 9.01
N TYR A 377 -0.12 -4.00 9.66
CA TYR A 377 -1.20 -4.83 9.11
C TYR A 377 -2.21 -4.00 8.30
N GLU A 378 -2.60 -2.82 8.79
CA GLU A 378 -3.49 -1.88 8.09
C GLU A 378 -2.88 -1.47 6.75
N MET A 379 -1.59 -1.11 6.76
CA MET A 379 -0.83 -0.78 5.54
C MET A 379 -0.75 -1.96 4.55
N GLU A 380 -0.82 -3.21 5.01
CA GLU A 380 -0.84 -4.39 4.15
C GLU A 380 -2.23 -4.67 3.56
N GLN A 381 -3.29 -4.49 4.34
CA GLN A 381 -4.67 -4.51 3.86
C GLN A 381 -4.91 -3.41 2.81
N ILE A 382 -4.42 -2.19 3.09
CA ILE A 382 -4.47 -1.04 2.18
C ILE A 382 -3.68 -1.31 0.89
N ALA A 383 -2.43 -1.79 0.98
CA ALA A 383 -1.64 -2.12 -0.20
C ALA A 383 -2.34 -3.19 -1.06
N THR A 384 -2.94 -4.19 -0.40
CA THR A 384 -3.72 -5.25 -1.07
C THR A 384 -4.97 -4.68 -1.72
N PHE A 385 -5.72 -3.81 -1.04
CA PHE A 385 -6.88 -3.11 -1.60
C PHE A 385 -6.48 -2.29 -2.83
N MET A 386 -5.40 -1.51 -2.76
CA MET A 386 -4.89 -0.71 -3.89
C MET A 386 -4.31 -1.57 -5.04
N GLY A 387 -4.14 -2.88 -4.86
CA GLY A 387 -3.62 -3.81 -5.88
C GLY A 387 -2.09 -3.98 -5.91
N HIS A 388 -1.39 -3.47 -4.89
CA HIS A 388 0.07 -3.50 -4.75
C HIS A 388 0.54 -4.66 -3.88
N THR A 389 1.84 -4.95 -3.91
CA THR A 389 2.46 -5.79 -2.87
C THR A 389 2.96 -4.91 -1.73
N LYS A 390 2.92 -5.39 -0.49
CA LYS A 390 3.48 -4.71 0.69
C LYS A 390 4.89 -4.18 0.43
N LYS A 391 5.74 -4.97 -0.24
CA LYS A 391 7.11 -4.58 -0.61
C LYS A 391 7.13 -3.38 -1.56
N THR A 392 6.35 -3.40 -2.65
CA THR A 392 6.24 -2.25 -3.57
C THR A 392 5.72 -1.00 -2.86
N HIS A 393 4.71 -1.14 -2.00
CA HIS A 393 4.17 0.00 -1.26
C HIS A 393 5.20 0.56 -0.26
N MET A 394 5.92 -0.30 0.47
CA MET A 394 6.94 0.12 1.43
C MET A 394 8.19 0.71 0.78
N GLU A 395 8.70 0.15 -0.32
CA GLU A 395 9.91 0.66 -0.99
C GLU A 395 9.71 2.05 -1.60
N PHE A 396 8.51 2.35 -2.11
CA PHE A 396 8.19 3.63 -2.74
C PHE A 396 7.79 4.70 -1.71
N TYR A 397 6.85 4.40 -0.79
CA TYR A 397 6.25 5.44 0.07
C TYR A 397 6.93 5.58 1.46
N ARG A 398 7.65 4.56 1.96
CA ARG A 398 8.34 4.66 3.27
C ARG A 398 9.49 5.66 3.28
N ARG A 399 10.21 5.78 2.16
CA ARG A 399 11.35 6.71 2.01
C ARG A 399 10.96 8.18 2.03
N GLN A 400 9.72 8.50 1.62
CA GLN A 400 9.19 9.86 1.62
C GLN A 400 8.63 10.28 2.99
N LYS A 401 8.01 9.34 3.73
CA LYS A 401 7.52 9.57 5.11
C LYS A 401 8.61 10.12 6.03
N SER A 402 9.82 9.58 5.94
CA SER A 402 10.95 10.03 6.76
C SER A 402 11.40 11.47 6.48
N LEU A 403 11.24 11.98 5.25
CA LEU A 403 11.71 13.32 4.88
C LEU A 403 10.69 14.40 5.31
N LEU A 404 9.42 14.24 4.91
CA LEU A 404 8.32 15.16 5.25
C LEU A 404 8.08 15.30 6.77
N LEU A 405 8.29 14.22 7.54
CA LEU A 405 8.17 14.25 9.00
C LEU A 405 9.43 14.77 9.72
N LEU A 406 10.59 14.80 9.06
CA LEU A 406 11.77 15.51 9.56
C LEU A 406 11.58 17.02 9.41
N GLU A 407 11.18 17.44 8.20
CA GLU A 407 11.13 18.85 7.79
C GLU A 407 10.10 19.68 8.56
N LYS A 408 8.93 19.12 8.87
CA LYS A 408 7.86 19.84 9.58
C LYS A 408 7.86 19.68 11.10
N GLY A 409 8.67 18.82 11.72
CA GLY A 409 8.72 18.58 13.19
C GLY A 409 7.42 18.09 13.86
N LYS A 410 6.30 18.08 13.14
CA LYS A 410 4.91 17.94 13.63
C LYS A 410 4.41 16.50 13.72
N LYS A 411 5.30 15.53 14.00
CA LYS A 411 4.97 14.09 14.13
C LYS A 411 3.85 13.80 15.15
N LYS A 412 3.63 14.69 16.13
CA LYS A 412 2.54 14.60 17.12
C LYS A 412 1.19 15.12 16.60
N GLU A 413 1.15 16.05 15.64
CA GLU A 413 -0.10 16.70 15.21
C GLU A 413 -0.97 15.84 14.28
N PHE A 414 -0.37 14.87 13.59
CA PHE A 414 -1.07 13.97 12.65
C PHE A 414 -1.48 12.63 13.27
N LYS A 415 -1.22 12.41 14.57
CA LYS A 415 -1.63 11.18 15.27
C LYS A 415 -3.08 11.31 15.75
N GLY A 416 -4.00 10.60 15.11
CA GLY A 416 -5.42 10.55 15.49
C GLY A 416 -6.35 11.52 14.74
N LYS A 417 -5.87 12.20 13.69
CA LYS A 417 -6.68 13.03 12.79
C LYS A 417 -7.38 12.18 11.71
N SER A 418 -8.57 12.59 11.28
CA SER A 418 -9.30 11.96 10.17
C SER A 418 -8.69 12.32 8.81
N LEU A 419 -9.04 11.56 7.76
CA LEU A 419 -8.61 11.81 6.37
C LEU A 419 -9.03 13.19 5.84
N GLY A 420 -10.04 13.82 6.45
CA GLY A 420 -10.47 15.19 6.13
C GLY A 420 -9.70 16.30 6.85
N ASP A 421 -9.03 16.00 7.97
CA ASP A 421 -8.38 17.00 8.84
C ASP A 421 -6.87 17.13 8.60
N ILE A 422 -6.35 16.38 7.61
CA ILE A 422 -4.97 16.44 7.15
C ILE A 422 -4.92 17.41 5.98
N GLU A 423 -4.76 18.69 6.29
CA GLU A 423 -4.36 19.70 5.31
C GLU A 423 -2.93 19.40 4.83
N LEU A 424 -2.81 19.14 3.53
CA LEU A 424 -1.54 19.10 2.83
C LEU A 424 -1.37 20.46 2.17
N ASP A 425 -0.35 21.22 2.59
CA ASP A 425 0.05 22.44 1.89
C ASP A 425 0.37 22.13 0.42
N ALA A 426 0.06 23.06 -0.48
CA ALA A 426 0.27 22.91 -1.92
C ALA A 426 1.75 22.66 -2.30
N ASP A 427 2.67 23.05 -1.42
CA ASP A 427 4.13 22.93 -1.60
C ASP A 427 4.69 21.51 -1.33
N VAL A 428 3.84 20.48 -1.17
CA VAL A 428 4.30 19.09 -1.01
C VAL A 428 4.65 18.46 -2.36
N TYR A 429 5.92 18.62 -2.75
CA TYR A 429 6.49 18.08 -3.99
C TYR A 429 6.75 16.56 -3.93
N TYR A 430 6.27 15.81 -4.92
CA TYR A 430 6.49 14.36 -5.03
C TYR A 430 7.56 14.00 -6.07
N THR A 431 8.59 13.24 -5.65
CA THR A 431 9.57 12.62 -6.55
C THR A 431 9.07 11.26 -7.05
N THR A 432 8.82 11.14 -8.36
CA THR A 432 8.41 9.88 -8.99
C THR A 432 9.57 8.89 -9.11
N GLY A 433 9.73 8.07 -8.08
CA GLY A 433 10.38 6.76 -8.23
C GLY A 433 9.65 5.94 -9.31
N SER A 434 10.42 5.26 -10.17
CA SER A 434 9.98 4.65 -11.43
C SER A 434 8.77 3.71 -11.34
N GLU A 435 7.57 4.23 -11.60
CA GLU A 435 6.49 3.51 -12.30
C GLU A 435 6.22 4.24 -13.62
N ASN A 436 6.24 3.51 -14.74
CA ASN A 436 6.14 4.10 -16.08
C ASN A 436 4.73 4.67 -16.34
N GLU A 437 4.63 5.99 -16.45
CA GLU A 437 3.39 6.68 -16.81
C GLU A 437 3.16 6.66 -18.32
N ASN A 438 2.58 5.57 -18.80
CA ASN A 438 1.76 5.58 -20.00
C ASN A 438 0.41 4.92 -19.66
N GLU A 439 -0.69 5.64 -19.84
CA GLU A 439 -2.05 5.10 -19.71
C GLU A 439 -2.34 4.15 -20.89
N GLY A 440 -1.75 2.94 -20.85
CA GLY A 440 -1.77 2.00 -21.96
C GLY A 440 -0.97 0.73 -21.72
N SER A 441 -1.44 -0.13 -20.80
CA SER A 441 -1.17 -1.59 -20.76
C SER A 441 0.24 -2.05 -21.19
N ASP A 442 1.26 -1.84 -20.35
CA ASP A 442 2.44 -2.73 -20.31
C ASP A 442 2.24 -3.84 -19.27
N ASP A 443 1.83 -5.01 -19.76
CA ASP A 443 1.65 -6.26 -19.00
C ASP A 443 2.64 -7.35 -19.47
N GLY A 444 3.65 -6.99 -20.28
CA GLY A 444 4.29 -7.94 -21.19
C GLY A 444 5.64 -8.52 -20.75
N GLN A 445 6.48 -7.74 -20.05
CA GLN A 445 7.94 -7.96 -20.09
C GLN A 445 8.56 -8.31 -18.73
N HIS A 446 8.09 -7.72 -17.63
CA HIS A 446 8.73 -7.82 -16.31
C HIS A 446 8.65 -9.23 -15.65
N LEU A 447 7.83 -10.14 -16.19
CA LEU A 447 7.66 -11.50 -15.66
C LEU A 447 8.79 -12.45 -16.10
N SER A 448 9.28 -12.32 -17.33
CA SER A 448 10.25 -13.26 -17.94
C SER A 448 11.66 -13.14 -17.35
N GLU A 449 12.15 -11.92 -17.10
CA GLU A 449 13.48 -11.71 -16.50
C GLU A 449 13.59 -12.20 -15.06
N ARG A 450 12.51 -12.12 -14.28
CA ARG A 450 12.50 -12.59 -12.87
C ARG A 450 12.65 -14.11 -12.77
N ILE A 451 12.18 -14.85 -13.77
CA ILE A 451 12.29 -16.32 -13.82
C ILE A 451 13.74 -16.72 -14.17
N LEU A 452 14.36 -16.06 -15.16
CA LEU A 452 15.74 -16.34 -15.56
C LEU A 452 16.79 -15.97 -14.49
N LYS A 453 16.59 -14.87 -13.74
CA LYS A 453 17.54 -14.43 -12.70
C LYS A 453 17.63 -15.37 -11.48
N LYS A 454 16.70 -16.31 -11.29
CA LYS A 454 16.72 -17.29 -10.18
C LYS A 454 17.58 -18.53 -10.43
N VAL A 455 18.00 -18.80 -11.66
CA VAL A 455 18.68 -20.06 -12.03
C VAL A 455 20.22 -19.95 -12.01
N GLY A 456 20.77 -18.73 -11.98
CA GLY A 456 22.15 -18.46 -12.42
C GLY A 456 23.14 -17.90 -11.40
N LYS A 457 23.15 -18.33 -10.12
CA LYS A 457 24.21 -17.94 -9.16
C LYS A 457 24.70 -19.09 -8.26
N ARG A 458 25.89 -19.62 -8.59
CA ARG A 458 26.86 -20.22 -7.65
C ARG A 458 28.15 -19.37 -7.71
N PRO A 459 28.72 -18.89 -6.59
CA PRO A 459 30.07 -18.31 -6.57
C PRO A 459 31.14 -19.41 -6.45
N ARG A 460 32.34 -19.16 -6.98
CA ARG A 460 33.53 -20.02 -6.81
C ARG A 460 34.44 -19.47 -5.69
N HIS A 461 35.24 -20.35 -5.09
CA HIS A 461 36.24 -20.05 -4.06
C HIS A 461 37.66 -19.93 -4.63
N THR A 462 38.45 -19.03 -4.04
CA THR A 462 39.94 -18.99 -3.91
C THR A 462 40.23 -18.04 -2.72
N GLY A 463 41.17 -18.24 -1.80
CA GLY A 463 42.14 -19.32 -1.56
C GLY A 463 43.49 -18.73 -1.07
N GLY A 464 43.98 -19.10 0.13
CA GLY A 464 45.27 -18.66 0.73
C GLY A 464 45.12 -18.15 2.18
N THR A 465 45.61 -18.83 3.24
CA THR A 465 46.99 -18.86 3.82
C THR A 465 47.40 -17.54 4.48
N THR A 466 48.08 -17.40 5.65
CA THR A 466 48.70 -18.29 6.68
C THR A 466 49.22 -17.35 7.82
N ASP A 467 49.57 -17.72 9.06
CA ASP A 467 49.16 -18.76 10.05
C ASP A 467 49.96 -18.50 11.38
N GLU A 468 49.64 -19.19 12.51
CA GLU A 468 50.42 -19.28 13.78
C GLU A 468 50.60 -17.99 14.68
N VAL A 469 50.84 -17.97 16.01
CA VAL A 469 50.90 -18.96 17.13
C VAL A 469 50.83 -18.21 18.51
N GLN A 470 50.24 -18.85 19.54
CA GLN A 470 50.46 -18.82 21.03
C GLN A 470 50.96 -17.52 21.78
N SER A 471 50.76 -17.26 23.08
CA SER A 471 50.43 -18.08 24.28
C SER A 471 49.91 -17.23 25.48
N LYS A 472 49.26 -17.88 26.46
CA LYS A 472 49.28 -17.67 27.95
C LYS A 472 49.38 -16.21 28.48
N SER A 473 48.46 -15.70 29.29
CA SER A 473 48.15 -16.19 30.65
C SER A 473 46.91 -15.51 31.25
N GLY A 474 46.23 -16.18 32.17
CA GLY A 474 45.39 -15.53 33.19
C GLY A 474 46.00 -15.76 34.59
N PRO A 475 45.30 -15.47 35.70
CA PRO A 475 43.96 -14.88 35.80
C PRO A 475 43.91 -13.63 36.70
N ASN A 476 42.77 -12.94 36.75
CA ASN A 476 42.07 -12.72 38.02
C ASN A 476 40.63 -12.24 37.81
N PHE A 477 39.78 -12.61 38.76
CA PHE A 477 38.36 -12.29 38.79
C PHE A 477 38.15 -11.32 39.95
N ASP A 478 37.67 -10.11 39.69
CA ASP A 478 37.19 -9.23 40.75
C ASP A 478 35.85 -8.60 40.34
N SER A 479 35.05 -8.28 41.35
CA SER A 479 33.62 -8.08 41.25
C SER A 479 33.17 -6.78 41.91
N THR A 480 33.04 -5.73 41.11
CA THR A 480 32.24 -4.54 41.43
C THR A 480 31.38 -4.14 40.23
N ALA A 481 30.29 -3.45 40.52
CA ALA A 481 29.22 -3.16 39.57
C ALA A 481 29.51 -1.91 38.74
N ASP A 482 28.83 -1.80 37.60
CA ASP A 482 28.40 -0.49 37.09
C ASP A 482 26.96 -0.57 36.58
N GLU A 483 26.08 0.12 37.28
CA GLU A 483 24.75 0.49 36.80
C GLU A 483 24.88 1.72 35.89
N GLN A 484 24.91 1.54 34.55
CA GLN A 484 24.55 2.58 33.59
C GLN A 484 24.41 2.02 32.17
N ASP A 485 23.15 1.91 31.71
CA ASP A 485 22.71 1.94 30.30
C ASP A 485 21.18 1.65 30.26
N GLN A 486 20.36 2.57 30.81
CA GLN A 486 18.90 2.57 30.64
C GLN A 486 18.44 3.82 29.87
N PRO A 487 17.70 3.69 28.75
CA PRO A 487 16.96 4.81 28.19
C PRO A 487 15.72 5.14 29.06
N PRO A 488 15.27 6.40 29.11
CA PRO A 488 14.34 6.90 30.15
C PRO A 488 12.88 6.52 29.88
N TYR A 489 12.54 5.24 30.01
CA TYR A 489 11.17 4.76 29.86
C TYR A 489 10.36 4.81 31.16
N LYS A 490 10.94 4.37 32.29
CA LYS A 490 10.26 4.32 33.60
C LYS A 490 9.94 5.70 34.18
N GLU A 491 10.80 6.69 33.95
CA GLU A 491 10.58 8.05 34.46
C GLU A 491 9.44 8.77 33.72
N ASN A 492 9.28 8.49 32.41
CA ASN A 492 8.19 9.03 31.60
C ASN A 492 6.82 8.42 31.97
N LEU A 493 6.76 7.13 32.33
CA LEU A 493 5.51 6.54 32.83
C LEU A 493 5.06 7.19 34.14
N LYS A 494 5.94 7.32 35.14
CA LYS A 494 5.60 8.00 36.41
C LYS A 494 5.18 9.46 36.21
N LYS A 495 5.83 10.19 35.29
CA LYS A 495 5.44 11.56 34.93
C LYS A 495 4.09 11.59 34.19
N GLN A 496 3.78 10.62 33.32
CA GLN A 496 2.45 10.50 32.71
C GLN A 496 1.36 10.18 33.73
N GLU A 497 1.59 9.25 34.66
CA GLU A 497 0.65 8.93 35.73
C GLU A 497 0.39 10.15 36.63
N GLN A 498 1.42 10.88 37.05
CA GLN A 498 1.26 12.12 37.81
C GLN A 498 0.49 13.21 37.02
N VAL A 499 0.72 13.36 35.72
CA VAL A 499 -0.04 14.28 34.86
C VAL A 499 -1.50 13.83 34.71
N TYR A 500 -1.77 12.52 34.60
CA TYR A 500 -3.13 12.00 34.48
C TYR A 500 -3.92 12.16 35.80
N THR A 501 -3.31 11.77 36.93
CA THR A 501 -3.91 11.89 38.26
C THR A 501 -4.12 13.35 38.66
N SER A 502 -3.20 14.26 38.33
CA SER A 502 -3.41 15.71 38.54
C SER A 502 -4.47 16.30 37.60
N HIS A 503 -4.61 15.82 36.37
CA HIS A 503 -5.72 16.22 35.49
C HIS A 503 -7.08 15.72 35.98
N ILE A 504 -7.15 14.51 36.55
CA ILE A 504 -8.34 13.97 37.20
C ILE A 504 -8.68 14.78 38.45
N HIS A 505 -7.72 15.02 39.35
CA HIS A 505 -7.95 15.86 40.52
C HIS A 505 -8.33 17.30 40.15
N ARG A 506 -7.74 17.91 39.12
CA ARG A 506 -8.14 19.25 38.65
C ARG A 506 -9.55 19.26 38.06
N ARG A 507 -9.96 18.22 37.33
CA ARG A 507 -11.33 18.09 36.84
C ARG A 507 -12.33 17.86 37.97
N LEU A 508 -12.03 17.00 38.93
CA LEU A 508 -12.85 16.79 40.13
C LEU A 508 -12.96 18.07 40.96
N SER A 509 -11.84 18.79 41.16
CA SER A 509 -11.83 20.09 41.83
C SER A 509 -12.69 21.12 41.09
N ASN A 510 -12.60 21.18 39.76
CA ASN A 510 -13.43 22.09 38.97
C ASN A 510 -14.92 21.72 39.00
N VAL A 511 -15.27 20.43 39.09
CA VAL A 511 -16.66 19.95 39.25
C VAL A 511 -17.19 20.21 40.67
N VAL A 512 -16.34 20.13 41.68
CA VAL A 512 -16.68 20.51 43.08
C VAL A 512 -16.82 22.03 43.21
N GLN A 513 -16.00 22.81 42.50
CA GLN A 513 -16.07 24.26 42.48
C GLN A 513 -17.33 24.75 41.74
N THR A 514 -17.64 24.20 40.56
CA THR A 514 -18.91 24.51 39.88
C THR A 514 -20.14 24.02 40.63
N ARG A 515 -20.01 23.08 41.58
CA ARG A 515 -21.09 22.76 42.55
C ARG A 515 -21.27 23.80 43.65
N ARG A 516 -20.25 24.61 43.97
CA ARG A 516 -20.35 25.73 44.92
C ARG A 516 -20.79 27.03 44.24
N ASP A 517 -20.44 27.20 42.97
CA ASP A 517 -20.73 28.42 42.20
C ASP A 517 -22.15 28.44 41.58
N ILE A 518 -22.93 27.35 41.73
CA ILE A 518 -24.38 27.39 41.47
C ILE A 518 -25.05 28.11 42.65
N GLN A 519 -25.11 29.44 42.57
CA GLN A 519 -26.18 30.16 43.26
C GLN A 519 -27.53 29.63 42.75
N PRO A 520 -28.54 29.47 43.62
CA PRO A 520 -29.89 29.21 43.15
C PRO A 520 -30.28 30.33 42.17
N PRO A 521 -30.97 30.02 41.06
CA PRO A 521 -31.27 31.01 40.04
C PRO A 521 -32.03 32.17 40.66
N LYS A 522 -31.49 33.39 40.59
CA LYS A 522 -32.23 34.61 40.98
C LYS A 522 -33.51 34.66 40.14
N ILE A 523 -34.64 34.45 40.80
CA ILE A 523 -35.96 34.43 40.16
C ILE A 523 -36.31 35.87 39.79
N ASN A 524 -35.96 36.28 38.56
CA ASN A 524 -36.31 37.56 37.92
C ASN A 524 -37.82 37.79 37.71
N VAL A 525 -38.66 36.98 38.36
CA VAL A 525 -40.11 37.15 38.44
C VAL A 525 -40.47 38.12 39.58
N LEU A 526 -39.70 38.16 40.68
CA LEU A 526 -39.97 39.04 41.82
C LEU A 526 -39.77 40.53 41.48
N GLU A 527 -38.66 40.91 40.83
CA GLU A 527 -38.41 42.29 40.39
C GLU A 527 -39.47 42.81 39.40
N LYS A 528 -40.13 41.93 38.63
CA LYS A 528 -41.21 42.29 37.70
C LYS A 528 -42.60 42.34 38.35
N LEU A 529 -42.76 41.82 39.57
CA LEU A 529 -44.01 41.87 40.33
C LEU A 529 -44.11 43.09 41.25
N ILE A 530 -42.98 43.59 41.75
CA ILE A 530 -42.93 44.77 42.65
C ILE A 530 -43.68 46.00 42.07
N PRO A 531 -43.51 46.40 40.78
CA PRO A 531 -44.24 47.55 40.23
C PRO A 531 -45.76 47.31 40.13
N ARG A 532 -46.16 46.08 39.81
CA ARG A 532 -47.58 45.70 39.66
C ARG A 532 -48.31 45.59 40.99
N ILE A 533 -47.59 45.30 42.07
CA ILE A 533 -48.14 45.32 43.44
C ILE A 533 -48.31 46.76 43.92
N SER A 534 -47.40 47.69 43.57
CA SER A 534 -47.58 49.11 43.92
C SER A 534 -48.74 49.79 43.19
N GLU A 535 -49.03 49.43 41.93
CA GLU A 535 -50.18 49.99 41.18
C GLU A 535 -51.54 49.49 41.72
N ALA A 536 -51.61 48.31 42.31
CA ALA A 536 -52.83 47.78 42.92
C ALA A 536 -53.15 48.37 44.31
N ASN A 537 -52.23 49.15 44.90
CA ASN A 537 -52.24 49.47 46.33
C ASN A 537 -53.09 50.70 46.73
N ASN A 538 -53.81 51.32 45.80
CA ASN A 538 -54.49 52.60 46.04
C ASN A 538 -56.02 52.55 46.22
N GLN A 539 -56.70 51.39 46.05
CA GLN A 539 -58.17 51.30 46.23
C GLN A 539 -58.72 49.93 46.71
N VAL A 540 -58.15 49.28 47.74
CA VAL A 540 -58.81 48.12 48.39
C VAL A 540 -58.56 48.09 49.91
N SER A 541 -59.60 47.84 50.72
CA SER A 541 -59.49 47.63 52.16
C SER A 541 -58.69 46.36 52.51
N SER A 542 -57.84 46.43 53.53
CA SER A 542 -56.81 45.41 53.83
C SER A 542 -57.33 43.99 54.05
N SER A 543 -58.53 43.82 54.63
CA SER A 543 -59.13 42.51 54.92
C SER A 543 -59.40 41.65 53.69
N THR A 544 -59.66 42.27 52.54
CA THR A 544 -59.91 41.57 51.27
C THR A 544 -58.62 41.08 50.59
N LEU A 545 -57.50 41.78 50.81
CA LEU A 545 -56.20 41.44 50.24
C LEU A 545 -55.62 40.20 50.92
N ASP A 546 -55.65 40.12 52.25
CA ASP A 546 -55.18 38.95 53.01
C ASP A 546 -55.94 37.67 52.63
N ALA A 547 -57.26 37.77 52.43
CA ALA A 547 -58.10 36.65 51.99
C ALA A 547 -57.79 36.17 50.56
N LEU A 548 -57.29 37.06 49.69
CA LEU A 548 -56.85 36.71 48.33
C LEU A 548 -55.46 36.08 48.34
N VAL A 549 -54.52 36.67 49.08
CA VAL A 549 -53.15 36.19 49.25
C VAL A 549 -53.14 34.78 49.88
N GLY A 550 -53.95 34.56 50.92
CA GLY A 550 -54.10 33.25 51.56
C GLY A 550 -54.64 32.14 50.65
N LYS A 551 -55.34 32.48 49.55
CA LYS A 551 -55.83 31.52 48.55
C LYS A 551 -54.90 31.33 47.35
N LEU A 552 -54.10 32.34 47.01
CA LEU A 552 -53.19 32.33 45.87
C LEU A 552 -51.80 31.75 46.22
N ALA A 553 -51.26 32.07 47.40
CA ALA A 553 -49.94 31.61 47.82
C ALA A 553 -49.79 30.07 47.85
N PRO A 554 -50.77 29.28 48.36
CA PRO A 554 -50.67 27.82 48.33
C PRO A 554 -50.64 27.25 46.91
N LYS A 555 -51.55 27.72 46.03
CA LYS A 555 -51.60 27.29 44.62
C LYS A 555 -50.31 27.57 43.85
N ILE A 556 -49.67 28.72 44.11
CA ILE A 556 -48.38 29.05 43.49
C ILE A 556 -47.27 28.15 44.06
N GLY A 557 -47.28 27.89 45.37
CA GLY A 557 -46.36 26.93 46.01
C GLY A 557 -46.49 25.52 45.42
N ASP A 558 -47.71 25.02 45.28
CA ASP A 558 -47.99 23.69 44.71
C ASP A 558 -47.57 23.61 43.22
N MET A 559 -47.80 24.67 42.43
CA MET A 559 -47.32 24.73 41.04
C MET A 559 -45.80 24.70 40.95
N ILE A 560 -45.10 25.48 41.78
CA ILE A 560 -43.63 25.50 41.81
C ILE A 560 -43.10 24.13 42.23
N LYS A 561 -43.67 23.53 43.28
CA LYS A 561 -43.27 22.21 43.79
C LYS A 561 -43.42 21.13 42.72
N ASN A 562 -44.57 21.07 42.05
CA ASN A 562 -44.81 20.12 40.95
C ASN A 562 -43.83 20.29 39.77
N GLU A 563 -43.41 21.50 39.41
CA GLU A 563 -42.39 21.69 38.37
C GLU A 563 -40.97 21.36 38.85
N MET A 564 -40.66 21.58 40.14
CA MET A 564 -39.38 21.14 40.73
C MET A 564 -39.29 19.62 40.81
N ASP A 565 -40.35 18.93 41.21
CA ASP A 565 -40.40 17.46 41.30
C ASP A 565 -40.22 16.83 39.90
N LYS A 566 -40.93 17.32 38.87
CA LYS A 566 -40.71 16.92 37.46
C LYS A 566 -39.28 17.18 36.96
N LEU A 567 -38.62 18.22 37.47
CA LEU A 567 -37.25 18.53 37.09
C LEU A 567 -36.25 17.59 37.77
N ILE A 568 -36.49 17.23 39.03
CA ILE A 568 -35.72 16.24 39.80
C ILE A 568 -35.80 14.86 39.12
N GLU A 569 -37.00 14.37 38.78
CA GLU A 569 -37.16 13.09 38.06
C GLU A 569 -36.38 13.05 36.73
N LYS A 570 -36.40 14.16 35.98
CA LYS A 570 -35.62 14.30 34.72
C LYS A 570 -34.12 14.30 34.96
N PHE A 571 -33.64 14.80 36.11
CA PHE A 571 -32.24 14.73 36.48
C PHE A 571 -31.84 13.32 36.94
N ASP A 572 -32.65 12.66 37.77
CA ASP A 572 -32.39 11.30 38.25
C ASP A 572 -32.39 10.28 37.10
N HIS A 573 -33.34 10.38 36.16
CA HIS A 573 -33.32 9.55 34.95
C HIS A 573 -32.06 9.79 34.10
N LYS A 574 -31.57 11.03 34.01
CA LYS A 574 -30.29 11.32 33.33
C LYS A 574 -29.10 10.77 34.11
N LEU A 575 -29.10 10.86 35.43
CA LEU A 575 -28.04 10.35 36.31
C LEU A 575 -27.93 8.83 36.18
N ASN A 576 -29.05 8.12 36.27
CA ASN A 576 -29.13 6.66 36.10
C ASN A 576 -28.66 6.22 34.70
N ASN A 577 -29.00 6.99 33.65
CA ASN A 577 -28.48 6.77 32.29
C ASN A 577 -26.97 7.01 32.13
N VAL A 578 -26.34 7.77 33.02
CA VAL A 578 -24.87 7.94 33.06
C VAL A 578 -24.22 6.82 33.87
N VAL A 579 -24.79 6.43 35.01
CA VAL A 579 -24.30 5.33 35.86
C VAL A 579 -24.32 3.98 35.11
N THR A 580 -25.39 3.70 34.37
CA THR A 580 -25.50 2.48 33.52
C THR A 580 -24.47 2.47 32.37
N LYS A 581 -24.09 3.65 31.84
CA LYS A 581 -23.02 3.76 30.84
C LYS A 581 -21.64 3.58 31.47
N LEU A 582 -21.40 4.15 32.65
CA LEU A 582 -20.13 4.01 33.36
C LEU A 582 -19.85 2.54 33.71
N THR A 583 -20.81 1.85 34.33
CA THR A 583 -20.69 0.42 34.67
C THR A 583 -20.49 -0.46 33.42
N SER A 584 -21.14 -0.15 32.30
CA SER A 584 -20.92 -0.83 31.01
C SER A 584 -19.52 -0.56 30.42
N MET A 585 -19.00 0.66 30.58
CA MET A 585 -17.62 1.01 30.19
C MET A 585 -16.58 0.33 31.07
N GLU A 586 -16.78 0.30 32.39
CA GLU A 586 -15.90 -0.39 33.34
C GLU A 586 -15.79 -1.89 33.03
N LYS A 587 -16.94 -2.54 32.76
CA LYS A 587 -16.95 -3.93 32.28
C LYS A 587 -16.16 -4.09 30.98
N SER A 588 -16.40 -3.22 30.00
CA SER A 588 -15.67 -3.27 28.72
C SER A 588 -14.16 -3.06 28.88
N ILE A 589 -13.73 -2.23 29.85
CA ILE A 589 -12.30 -2.02 30.17
C ILE A 589 -11.70 -3.28 30.80
N HIS A 590 -12.44 -3.97 31.68
CA HIS A 590 -12.03 -5.24 32.27
C HIS A 590 -11.90 -6.35 31.21
N ASP A 591 -12.95 -6.57 30.41
CA ASP A 591 -12.98 -7.57 29.33
C ASP A 591 -11.80 -7.35 28.33
N ASN A 592 -11.56 -6.10 27.92
CA ASN A 592 -10.42 -5.75 27.06
C ASN A 592 -9.05 -5.96 27.73
N SER A 593 -8.95 -5.72 29.04
CA SER A 593 -7.72 -5.95 29.80
C SER A 593 -7.37 -7.45 29.84
N GLU A 594 -8.36 -8.32 30.05
CA GLU A 594 -8.17 -9.77 29.99
C GLU A 594 -7.72 -10.21 28.60
N GLU A 595 -8.39 -9.75 27.54
CA GLU A 595 -8.00 -10.08 26.15
C GLU A 595 -6.55 -9.65 25.83
N ILE A 596 -6.14 -8.45 26.27
CA ILE A 596 -4.76 -7.97 26.12
C ILE A 596 -3.76 -8.89 26.85
N THR A 597 -4.08 -9.43 28.03
CA THR A 597 -3.17 -10.38 28.71
C THR A 597 -3.00 -11.66 27.89
N VAL A 598 -4.10 -12.26 27.40
CA VAL A 598 -4.10 -13.47 26.58
C VAL A 598 -3.35 -13.26 25.26
N ILE A 599 -3.52 -12.10 24.61
CA ILE A 599 -2.78 -11.76 23.38
C ILE A 599 -1.27 -11.65 23.65
N ASN A 600 -0.86 -11.01 24.74
CA ASN A 600 0.56 -10.89 25.09
C ASN A 600 1.22 -12.24 25.40
N GLU A 601 0.51 -13.18 26.01
CA GLU A 601 1.01 -14.55 26.26
C GLU A 601 1.13 -15.38 24.97
N LYS A 602 0.17 -15.25 24.06
CA LYS A 602 0.26 -15.85 22.71
C LYS A 602 1.42 -15.25 21.92
N LEU A 603 1.63 -13.93 21.99
CA LEU A 603 2.70 -13.23 21.30
C LEU A 603 4.09 -13.66 21.82
N ASP A 604 4.29 -13.70 23.14
CA ASP A 604 5.53 -14.20 23.76
C ASP A 604 5.81 -15.67 23.36
N SER A 605 4.76 -16.51 23.29
CA SER A 605 4.90 -17.90 22.87
C SER A 605 5.29 -18.04 21.39
N LEU A 606 4.73 -17.20 20.51
CA LEU A 606 5.10 -17.16 19.08
C LEU A 606 6.51 -16.61 18.87
N GLU A 607 6.91 -15.55 19.58
CA GLU A 607 8.27 -15.00 19.53
C GLU A 607 9.28 -16.05 20.04
N GLN A 608 8.99 -16.72 21.16
CA GLN A 608 9.86 -17.78 21.67
C GLN A 608 9.98 -18.93 20.68
N ASN A 609 8.88 -19.33 20.02
CA ASN A 609 8.89 -20.35 18.97
C ASN A 609 9.79 -19.97 17.78
N ALA A 610 9.78 -18.71 17.34
CA ALA A 610 10.71 -18.22 16.32
C ALA A 610 12.18 -18.24 16.79
N LYS A 611 12.41 -18.01 18.08
CA LYS A 611 13.75 -18.09 18.71
C LYS A 611 14.19 -19.51 19.04
N MET A 612 13.34 -20.54 18.92
CA MET A 612 13.67 -21.90 19.35
C MET A 612 14.92 -22.46 18.68
N LYS A 613 15.18 -22.13 17.42
CA LYS A 613 16.37 -22.59 16.68
C LYS A 613 17.65 -21.79 16.97
N LYS A 614 17.59 -20.79 17.86
CA LYS A 614 18.68 -19.84 18.12
C LYS A 614 19.38 -20.14 19.44
N LEU A 615 20.71 -20.04 19.43
CA LEU A 615 21.55 -20.03 20.62
C LEU A 615 22.31 -18.72 20.72
N ARG A 616 22.44 -18.22 21.95
CA ARG A 616 23.16 -17.00 22.29
C ARG A 616 24.50 -17.38 22.93
N ILE A 617 25.59 -17.02 22.27
CA ILE A 617 26.96 -17.22 22.73
C ILE A 617 27.50 -15.91 23.28
N ILE A 618 28.05 -15.95 24.50
CA ILE A 618 28.62 -14.79 25.20
C ILE A 618 30.10 -15.08 25.47
N GLY A 619 30.97 -14.08 25.31
CA GLY A 619 32.42 -14.21 25.55
C GLY A 619 33.26 -14.62 24.34
N ALA A 620 32.66 -14.83 23.17
CA ALA A 620 33.42 -15.03 21.92
C ALA A 620 34.12 -13.72 21.51
N ALA A 621 35.45 -13.68 21.46
CA ALA A 621 36.23 -12.49 21.11
C ALA A 621 35.79 -11.85 19.78
N GLU A 622 35.93 -10.53 19.65
CA GLU A 622 35.61 -9.77 18.44
C GLU A 622 36.88 -9.32 17.70
N GLU A 623 36.83 -9.35 16.37
CA GLU A 623 37.89 -8.88 15.47
C GLU A 623 37.28 -7.97 14.39
N GLN A 624 38.04 -7.00 13.88
CA GLN A 624 37.62 -6.21 12.73
C GLN A 624 37.59 -7.09 11.47
N ASN A 625 36.49 -7.05 10.72
CA ASN A 625 36.22 -7.94 9.57
C ASN A 625 36.23 -9.45 9.92
N GLU A 626 35.74 -9.85 11.10
CA GLU A 626 35.67 -11.28 11.49
C GLU A 626 34.84 -12.15 10.51
N ASN A 627 35.37 -13.32 10.14
CA ASN A 627 34.57 -14.41 9.56
C ASN A 627 33.80 -15.14 10.66
N LEU A 628 32.71 -14.51 11.11
CA LEU A 628 31.92 -14.97 12.25
C LEU A 628 31.38 -16.39 12.08
N LEU A 629 30.94 -16.77 10.87
CA LEU A 629 30.47 -18.13 10.57
C LEU A 629 31.60 -19.17 10.74
N GLY A 630 32.77 -18.90 10.15
CA GLY A 630 33.94 -19.78 10.29
C GLY A 630 34.39 -19.92 11.75
N LYS A 631 34.40 -18.82 12.50
CA LYS A 631 34.75 -18.79 13.93
C LYS A 631 33.78 -19.63 14.78
N MET A 632 32.47 -19.54 14.51
CA MET A 632 31.47 -20.33 15.21
C MET A 632 31.49 -21.82 14.81
N LEU A 633 31.81 -22.14 13.55
CA LEU A 633 32.01 -23.53 13.11
C LEU A 633 33.24 -24.18 13.76
N LYS A 634 34.35 -23.45 13.88
CA LYS A 634 35.52 -23.89 14.65
C LYS A 634 35.17 -24.17 16.11
N LEU A 635 34.49 -23.23 16.79
CA LEU A 635 34.02 -23.41 18.16
C LEU A 635 33.15 -24.68 18.32
N ILE A 636 32.22 -24.95 17.40
CA ILE A 636 31.37 -26.15 17.46
C ILE A 636 32.17 -27.44 17.17
N THR A 637 33.16 -27.39 16.28
CA THR A 637 33.91 -28.59 15.85
C THR A 637 35.07 -28.92 16.78
N GLU A 638 35.87 -27.92 17.15
CA GLU A 638 37.09 -28.04 17.96
C GLU A 638 36.77 -28.01 19.46
N ASP A 639 35.95 -27.07 19.94
CA ASP A 639 35.68 -26.92 21.38
C ASP A 639 34.54 -27.82 21.91
N LEU A 640 33.57 -28.17 21.05
CA LEU A 640 32.43 -29.02 21.42
C LEU A 640 32.50 -30.44 20.83
N GLY A 641 33.43 -30.72 19.91
CA GLY A 641 33.59 -32.04 19.28
C GLY A 641 32.46 -32.44 18.32
N ILE A 642 31.60 -31.50 17.90
CA ILE A 642 30.44 -31.77 17.05
C ILE A 642 30.78 -31.44 15.60
N LYS A 643 30.78 -32.44 14.72
CA LYS A 643 30.95 -32.25 13.27
C LYS A 643 29.76 -31.44 12.73
N CYS A 644 29.96 -30.13 12.53
CA CYS A 644 28.94 -29.21 12.05
C CYS A 644 29.36 -28.63 10.70
N THR A 645 28.49 -28.69 9.70
CA THR A 645 28.74 -28.10 8.38
C THR A 645 28.11 -26.70 8.27
N PRO A 646 28.59 -25.84 7.35
CA PRO A 646 27.97 -24.53 7.12
C PRO A 646 26.48 -24.61 6.75
N GLU A 647 26.04 -25.71 6.13
CA GLU A 647 24.66 -25.93 5.67
C GLU A 647 23.66 -26.16 6.82
N GLU A 648 24.15 -26.53 8.01
CA GLU A 648 23.33 -26.78 9.19
C GLU A 648 23.07 -25.50 10.01
N ILE A 649 23.75 -24.41 9.66
CA ILE A 649 23.60 -23.07 10.22
C ILE A 649 22.83 -22.20 9.23
N SER A 650 21.73 -21.63 9.67
CA SER A 650 20.88 -20.75 8.85
C SER A 650 21.37 -19.30 8.84
N ASP A 651 21.89 -18.80 9.95
CA ASP A 651 22.38 -17.42 10.09
C ASP A 651 23.29 -17.27 11.33
N VAL A 652 24.21 -16.31 11.31
CA VAL A 652 25.08 -15.96 12.46
C VAL A 652 25.36 -14.45 12.48
N TYR A 653 25.07 -13.78 13.60
CA TYR A 653 25.27 -12.34 13.74
C TYR A 653 25.57 -11.91 15.19
N ARG A 654 26.28 -10.79 15.35
CA ARG A 654 26.47 -10.11 16.65
C ARG A 654 25.24 -9.29 17.02
N VAL A 655 24.95 -9.20 18.31
CA VAL A 655 23.83 -8.42 18.85
C VAL A 655 24.33 -7.11 19.46
N GLY A 656 23.80 -5.98 18.98
CA GLY A 656 24.11 -4.63 19.46
C GLY A 656 25.12 -3.89 18.58
N GLU A 657 25.19 -2.58 18.77
CA GLU A 657 26.14 -1.69 18.07
C GLU A 657 27.58 -2.02 18.44
N ALA A 658 28.52 -1.85 17.50
CA ALA A 658 29.94 -2.10 17.73
C ALA A 658 30.48 -1.13 18.78
N LYS A 659 30.86 -1.64 19.96
CA LYS A 659 31.49 -0.87 21.03
C LYS A 659 33.02 -0.84 20.83
N ASN A 660 33.68 0.17 21.42
CA ASN A 660 35.13 0.34 21.33
C ASN A 660 35.90 -0.87 21.90
N SER A 661 37.16 -1.03 21.47
CA SER A 661 38.02 -2.21 21.69
C SER A 661 38.28 -2.62 23.14
N ASN A 662 38.04 -1.74 24.13
CA ASN A 662 38.16 -2.05 25.56
C ASN A 662 36.87 -2.60 26.22
N SER A 663 35.83 -2.91 25.44
CA SER A 663 34.54 -3.38 25.97
C SER A 663 34.37 -4.90 25.90
N LYS A 664 33.51 -5.46 26.76
CA LYS A 664 33.20 -6.91 26.77
C LYS A 664 32.60 -7.35 25.42
N PRO A 665 33.05 -8.48 24.82
CA PRO A 665 32.57 -8.91 23.51
C PRO A 665 31.05 -9.10 23.44
N ARG A 666 30.45 -8.57 22.38
CA ARG A 666 29.02 -8.68 22.07
C ARG A 666 28.59 -10.13 21.92
N ALA A 667 27.37 -10.40 22.38
CA ALA A 667 26.77 -11.71 22.23
C ALA A 667 26.56 -12.04 20.74
N THR A 668 26.97 -13.25 20.33
CA THR A 668 26.68 -13.82 19.02
C THR A 668 25.40 -14.63 19.10
N ILE A 669 24.51 -14.48 18.11
CA ILE A 669 23.43 -15.44 17.87
C ILE A 669 23.83 -16.36 16.74
N ILE A 670 23.68 -17.67 16.95
CA ILE A 670 23.69 -18.70 15.90
C ILE A 670 22.26 -19.20 15.73
N GLU A 671 21.74 -19.16 14.51
CA GLU A 671 20.48 -19.83 14.13
C GLU A 671 20.79 -21.12 13.38
N PHE A 672 20.25 -22.24 13.86
CA PHE A 672 20.41 -23.55 13.23
C PHE A 672 19.24 -23.88 12.30
N VAL A 673 19.48 -24.68 11.26
CA VAL A 673 18.40 -25.15 10.38
C VAL A 673 17.44 -26.10 11.13
N THR A 674 17.97 -26.95 12.01
CA THR A 674 17.19 -27.94 12.76
C THR A 674 17.30 -27.77 14.29
N MET A 675 16.21 -28.11 15.00
CA MET A 675 16.21 -28.17 16.47
C MET A 675 17.12 -29.27 17.02
N LEU A 676 17.35 -30.34 16.25
CA LEU A 676 18.19 -31.47 16.67
C LEU A 676 19.64 -31.01 16.85
N ARG A 677 20.26 -30.43 15.81
CA ARG A 677 21.64 -29.93 15.89
C ARG A 677 21.81 -28.83 16.93
N ARG A 678 20.84 -27.91 17.02
CA ARG A 678 20.78 -26.89 18.08
C ARG A 678 20.83 -27.53 19.48
N ASN A 679 20.08 -28.61 19.70
CA ASN A 679 20.01 -29.28 21.01
C ASN A 679 21.28 -30.08 21.32
N GLU A 680 21.94 -30.67 20.31
CA GLU A 680 23.25 -31.32 20.46
C GLU A 680 24.30 -30.31 20.94
N VAL A 681 24.43 -29.17 20.24
CA VAL A 681 25.32 -28.07 20.62
C VAL A 681 25.01 -27.55 22.03
N PHE A 682 23.73 -27.38 22.37
CA PHE A 682 23.34 -26.89 23.71
C PHE A 682 23.61 -27.89 24.84
N LYS A 683 23.57 -29.20 24.57
CA LYS A 683 23.97 -30.23 25.55
C LYS A 683 25.48 -30.22 25.77
N ALA A 684 26.27 -30.08 24.71
CA ALA A 684 27.73 -30.10 24.76
C ALA A 684 28.36 -28.89 25.47
N LYS A 685 27.62 -27.81 25.73
CA LYS A 685 28.11 -26.56 26.37
C LYS A 685 28.93 -26.75 27.66
N GLY A 686 28.77 -27.87 28.36
CA GLY A 686 29.57 -28.21 29.55
C GLY A 686 31.07 -28.36 29.27
N LEU A 687 31.46 -28.62 28.01
CA LEU A 687 32.85 -28.72 27.56
C LEU A 687 33.56 -27.35 27.47
N LEU A 688 32.82 -26.24 27.48
CA LEU A 688 33.37 -24.88 27.43
C LEU A 688 33.76 -24.31 28.81
N LYS A 689 33.63 -25.10 29.88
CA LYS A 689 34.08 -24.71 31.22
C LYS A 689 35.56 -24.32 31.19
N GLY A 690 35.87 -23.13 31.71
CA GLY A 690 37.23 -22.57 31.71
C GLY A 690 37.60 -21.71 30.51
N LYS A 691 36.88 -21.80 29.37
CA LYS A 691 37.18 -21.00 28.16
C LYS A 691 36.54 -19.59 28.17
N HIS A 692 35.91 -19.17 29.27
CA HIS A 692 35.14 -17.92 29.40
C HIS A 692 34.01 -17.69 28.36
N ILE A 693 33.63 -18.74 27.62
CA ILE A 693 32.54 -18.72 26.63
C ILE A 693 31.31 -19.42 27.21
N PHE A 694 30.13 -18.78 27.08
CA PHE A 694 28.87 -19.29 27.61
C PHE A 694 27.81 -19.42 26.51
N ILE A 695 27.18 -20.59 26.41
CA ILE A 695 26.06 -20.85 25.49
C ILE A 695 24.74 -20.91 26.26
N ASN A 696 23.82 -20.00 25.92
CA ASN A 696 22.46 -19.92 26.45
C ASN A 696 21.42 -20.07 25.32
N GLU A 697 20.18 -20.42 25.66
CA GLU A 697 19.06 -20.31 24.70
C GLU A 697 18.75 -18.83 24.44
N ASP A 698 18.34 -18.48 23.22
CA ASP A 698 17.82 -17.13 22.97
C ASP A 698 16.37 -17.04 23.44
N LEU A 699 16.14 -16.24 24.48
CA LEU A 699 14.83 -16.08 25.11
C LEU A 699 14.13 -14.79 24.64
N THR A 700 12.81 -14.73 24.83
CA THR A 700 12.08 -13.45 24.82
C THR A 700 12.56 -12.57 25.99
N HIS A 701 12.38 -11.25 25.88
CA HIS A 701 12.78 -10.33 26.95
C HIS A 701 12.06 -10.64 28.28
N LYS A 702 10.76 -11.00 28.22
CA LYS A 702 9.96 -11.45 29.37
C LYS A 702 10.59 -12.67 30.05
N ARG A 703 10.88 -13.73 29.28
CA ARG A 703 11.47 -14.98 29.80
C ARG A 703 12.91 -14.80 30.29
N TYR A 704 13.71 -13.96 29.64
CA TYR A 704 15.06 -13.66 30.10
C TYR A 704 15.07 -12.98 31.47
N ASN A 705 14.21 -11.98 31.68
CA ASN A 705 14.06 -11.32 32.98
C ASN A 705 13.52 -12.29 34.04
N LEU A 706 12.56 -13.14 33.68
CA LEU A 706 12.04 -14.20 34.54
C LEU A 706 13.14 -15.20 34.94
N GLN A 707 14.04 -15.57 34.03
CA GLN A 707 15.19 -16.43 34.32
C GLN A 707 16.19 -15.75 35.27
N ILE A 708 16.44 -14.45 35.12
CA ILE A 708 17.29 -13.67 36.05
C ILE A 708 16.66 -13.67 37.45
N ASN A 709 15.36 -13.38 37.55
CA ASN A 709 14.64 -13.34 38.83
C ASN A 709 14.60 -14.74 39.48
N ALA A 710 14.37 -15.80 38.70
CA ALA A 710 14.49 -17.19 39.16
C ALA A 710 15.89 -17.51 39.70
N ARG A 711 16.96 -17.12 38.99
CA ARG A 711 18.36 -17.33 39.44
C ARG A 711 18.70 -16.54 40.70
N LYS A 712 18.09 -15.37 40.93
CA LYS A 712 18.24 -14.63 42.19
C LYS A 712 17.61 -15.37 43.38
N LYS A 713 16.50 -16.09 43.19
CA LYS A 713 15.83 -16.88 44.26
C LYS A 713 16.45 -18.26 44.47
N PHE A 714 16.69 -19.02 43.40
CA PHE A 714 17.08 -20.44 43.45
C PHE A 714 18.54 -20.71 43.05
N GLY A 715 19.35 -19.66 42.80
CA GLY A 715 20.78 -19.78 42.54
C GLY A 715 21.12 -20.58 41.28
N ARG A 716 21.97 -21.61 41.45
CA ARG A 716 22.48 -22.45 40.34
C ARG A 716 21.49 -23.51 39.84
N ASP A 717 20.44 -23.79 40.61
CA ASP A 717 19.43 -24.82 40.32
C ASP A 717 18.38 -24.39 39.29
N VAL A 718 18.66 -23.36 38.48
CA VAL A 718 17.79 -22.83 37.43
C VAL A 718 18.39 -23.05 36.04
N TRP A 719 17.70 -23.84 35.23
CA TRP A 719 18.07 -24.09 33.83
C TRP A 719 16.92 -23.80 32.89
N THR A 720 17.23 -23.75 31.59
CA THR A 720 16.23 -23.69 30.54
C THR A 720 16.29 -24.94 29.67
N ARG A 721 15.14 -25.31 29.15
CA ARG A 721 15.01 -26.35 28.13
C ARG A 721 13.87 -25.96 27.20
N SER A 722 14.19 -25.79 25.92
CA SER A 722 13.20 -25.52 24.87
C SER A 722 12.41 -24.23 25.14
N GLY A 723 13.11 -23.16 25.54
CA GLY A 723 12.51 -21.86 25.83
C GLY A 723 11.61 -21.81 27.08
N ARG A 724 11.56 -22.88 27.89
CA ARG A 724 10.92 -22.91 29.21
C ARG A 724 11.97 -22.88 30.32
N ILE A 725 11.62 -22.27 31.44
CA ILE A 725 12.49 -22.11 32.62
C ILE A 725 12.06 -23.15 33.66
N TYR A 726 13.04 -23.84 34.25
CA TYR A 726 12.84 -24.82 35.31
C TYR A 726 13.73 -24.46 36.49
N ALA A 727 13.22 -24.65 37.70
CA ALA A 727 13.99 -24.55 38.93
C ALA A 727 13.78 -25.81 39.77
N LYS A 728 14.83 -26.25 40.46
CA LYS A 728 14.74 -27.30 41.48
C LYS A 728 14.44 -26.65 42.83
N CYS A 729 13.30 -27.00 43.42
CA CYS A 729 12.88 -26.58 44.75
C CYS A 729 12.97 -27.81 45.67
N GLY A 730 14.08 -27.95 46.40
CA GLY A 730 14.34 -29.13 47.22
C GLY A 730 14.50 -30.39 46.35
N SER A 731 13.58 -31.35 46.47
CA SER A 731 13.55 -32.57 45.66
C SER A 731 12.75 -32.44 44.35
N ALA A 732 11.87 -31.44 44.23
CA ALA A 732 10.95 -31.29 43.10
C ALA A 732 11.48 -30.32 42.03
N VAL A 733 11.06 -30.53 40.77
CA VAL A 733 11.34 -29.61 39.65
C VAL A 733 10.07 -28.86 39.30
N LYS A 734 10.04 -27.53 39.52
CA LYS A 734 8.94 -26.65 39.12
C LYS A 734 9.26 -26.00 37.76
N THR A 735 8.23 -25.77 36.94
CA THR A 735 8.31 -24.91 35.75
C THR A 735 7.90 -23.50 36.13
N ILE A 736 8.67 -22.49 35.71
CA ILE A 736 8.42 -21.08 36.01
C ILE A 736 7.93 -20.41 34.72
N ASN A 737 6.67 -19.98 34.71
CA ASN A 737 5.99 -19.35 33.58
C ASN A 737 5.75 -17.85 33.81
N ASN A 738 5.54 -17.43 35.05
CA ASN A 738 5.26 -16.05 35.45
C ASN A 738 6.00 -15.66 36.76
N GLU A 739 5.89 -14.40 37.18
CA GLU A 739 6.54 -13.91 38.42
C GLU A 739 5.80 -14.30 39.72
N ALA A 740 4.56 -14.79 39.65
CA ALA A 740 3.86 -15.37 40.81
C ALA A 740 4.43 -16.76 41.15
N ASP A 741 4.82 -17.56 40.15
CA ASP A 741 5.55 -18.84 40.33
C ASP A 741 6.91 -18.67 41.03
N LEU A 742 7.39 -17.42 41.21
CA LEU A 742 8.57 -17.06 41.99
C LEU A 742 8.26 -16.70 43.46
N LYS A 743 7.00 -16.63 43.87
CA LYS A 743 6.62 -16.35 45.26
C LYS A 743 6.54 -17.65 46.08
N ASP A 744 6.08 -18.73 45.45
CA ASP A 744 6.05 -20.11 45.99
C ASP A 744 7.35 -20.92 45.74
#